data_AF-A0A814QBH2-F1
#
_entry.id   AF-A0A814QBH2-F1
#
_cell.length_a   1.000
_cell.length_b   1.000
_cell.length_c   1.000
_cell.angle_alpha   90.00
_cell.angle_beta   90.00
_cell.angle_gamma   90.00
#
_symmetry.space_group_name_H-M   'P 1'
#
loop_
_entity.id
_entity.type
_entity.pdbx_description
1 polymer ?
#
loop_
_entity_poly.entity_id
_entity_poly.type
_entity_poly.pdbx_seq_one_letter_code
_entity_poly.pdbx_strand_id
1 'polypeptide(L)'
;MDDTFTDNAFSLKNNEFYTFIEELVGQQIVDILKFQSIASTQSLIRNPNIFEIFNMKCTEPNFLSIREKSCFQFDNGQFIVKIGVMNNLNYLLDFLKQQQQKKIMENSYVDSNVSLSFDFIDKHPLLKALILWYQQVDNVDINNKDKHGFLKDFIDTITNNLTKSSSRFRYSDTIKNFALSLYILGGKLTYEFIRLNLPGSLPSLTMLNTLISNSNSKISEAEFRFDQLQQHFDDLNFQYAFGSEDATSIIKKIKYDSTTNTFNGFPTPLDRGVPIKEYYQTDSFDKLKLWFNSNDKSSLLNVHMIQPVQSTNQSIIPSPFLLSAYGIDNTATANDILQRWWYIFNQCLQRNIRIIGFSTDADAKYVRAMRLMNATHLVTKWRNRLLSSTAELRLGNQSISITHLHDIIENETYTKLDHGLTKSDINPKDLQNFSSCLKLTSTDVFKILNDNISTRGTLIYLQMLKMIVVAYIEKKTTIAERLRSAWCVVFFCRIWLTWTKFKTFNSTQTTGKNKSRYFITRPAYLSVEINAHNLLYLILLVQQKQLPPQVLHIHTFSSQACESIFRNTRALSGIYSTIVNFTVHDFLRRAQRLSLLNDIKCKQLNDESINNLVFPVHCKHRHDRQSLFTQSQSDIDQIDIEQVITDAYHEAIDMLDGLEILNLLKDKRVLGLNLLSEYVFKQLNSNSKMHDYSSQLTNIDDEEFELADDDDDETTNDLNMDDDNNDDFPSNDDYSDEDEQDDARNLIDTRKEDFVGMKVLNTIQSHIEHSYFKVKINDDTKYMHKQTGCWSAAVLLSSSLSPSTTNNQQPLTTSDNVLQKIASPNSILIIPPS
;
A
#
# COMPACT_ATOMS: atom_id res chain seq x y z
N MET A 1 -60.89 21.47 4.23
CA MET A 1 -61.47 20.12 4.14
C MET A 1 -61.48 19.58 5.55
N ASP A 2 -62.63 19.14 6.05
CA ASP A 2 -62.77 18.62 7.42
C ASP A 2 -61.90 17.36 7.61
N ASP A 3 -61.13 17.33 8.70
CA ASP A 3 -60.24 16.22 9.06
C ASP A 3 -60.98 14.88 9.21
N THR A 4 -62.29 14.90 9.50
CA THR A 4 -63.13 13.70 9.68
C THR A 4 -63.41 12.93 8.39
N PHE A 5 -63.24 13.52 7.21
CA PHE A 5 -63.47 12.82 5.92
C PHE A 5 -62.27 11.98 5.45
N THR A 6 -61.10 12.11 6.09
CA THR A 6 -59.81 11.66 5.52
C THR A 6 -59.31 10.30 5.99
N ASP A 7 -59.69 9.83 7.19
CA ASP A 7 -59.17 8.56 7.73
C ASP A 7 -59.68 7.30 7.01
N ASN A 8 -60.86 7.40 6.38
CA ASN A 8 -61.49 6.31 5.63
C ASN A 8 -61.13 6.28 4.14
N ALA A 9 -60.40 7.26 3.61
CA ALA A 9 -60.11 7.33 2.17
C ALA A 9 -59.37 6.07 1.62
N PHE A 10 -58.61 5.37 2.47
CA PHE A 10 -57.89 4.15 2.10
C PHE A 10 -58.71 2.86 2.20
N SER A 11 -59.88 2.87 2.86
CA SER A 11 -60.80 1.73 2.96
C SER A 11 -61.89 1.75 1.87
N LEU A 12 -62.08 2.89 1.19
CA LEU A 12 -63.06 3.05 0.11
C LEU A 12 -62.77 2.12 -1.08
N LYS A 13 -63.84 1.50 -1.60
CA LYS A 13 -63.81 0.66 -2.80
C LYS A 13 -65.00 0.94 -3.70
N ASN A 14 -64.82 0.70 -5.01
CA ASN A 14 -65.89 0.72 -6.01
C ASN A 14 -66.65 2.06 -5.99
N ASN A 15 -67.98 2.04 -5.87
CA ASN A 15 -68.82 3.23 -5.98
C ASN A 15 -68.48 4.31 -4.95
N GLU A 16 -68.19 3.93 -3.70
CA GLU A 16 -67.82 4.87 -2.65
C GLU A 16 -66.48 5.56 -2.96
N PHE A 17 -65.54 4.82 -3.55
CA PHE A 17 -64.29 5.38 -4.06
C PHE A 17 -64.55 6.35 -5.22
N TYR A 18 -65.42 6.01 -6.17
CA TYR A 18 -65.70 6.89 -7.30
C TYR A 18 -66.41 8.19 -6.89
N THR A 19 -67.36 8.13 -5.96
CA THR A 19 -68.02 9.33 -5.42
C THR A 19 -67.03 10.24 -4.71
N PHE A 20 -66.13 9.67 -3.91
CA PHE A 20 -65.06 10.43 -3.26
C PHE A 20 -64.13 11.13 -4.27
N ILE A 21 -63.76 10.45 -5.35
CA ILE A 21 -62.91 11.03 -6.40
C ILE A 21 -63.67 12.10 -7.19
N GLU A 22 -64.96 11.91 -7.45
CA GLU A 22 -65.82 12.87 -8.15
C GLU A 22 -65.87 14.21 -7.41
N GLU A 23 -66.05 14.18 -6.09
CA GLU A 23 -66.12 15.36 -5.24
C GLU A 23 -64.78 16.13 -5.18
N LEU A 24 -63.65 15.42 -5.31
CA LEU A 24 -62.32 16.03 -5.18
C LEU A 24 -61.74 16.56 -6.48
N VAL A 25 -61.89 15.81 -7.58
CA VAL A 25 -61.19 16.11 -8.85
C VAL A 25 -62.11 16.12 -10.07
N GLY A 26 -63.40 15.86 -9.86
CA GLY A 26 -64.44 15.92 -10.88
C GLY A 26 -64.64 14.63 -11.67
N GLN A 27 -65.79 14.56 -12.35
CA GLN A 27 -66.26 13.38 -13.07
C GLN A 27 -65.31 12.90 -14.18
N GLN A 28 -64.52 13.80 -14.78
CA GLN A 28 -63.58 13.43 -15.87
C GLN A 28 -62.51 12.44 -15.41
N ILE A 29 -62.01 12.56 -14.18
CA ILE A 29 -61.04 11.61 -13.62
C ILE A 29 -61.73 10.30 -13.25
N VAL A 30 -62.95 10.36 -12.71
CA VAL A 30 -63.75 9.16 -12.40
C VAL A 30 -63.97 8.29 -13.62
N ASP A 31 -64.31 8.90 -14.77
CA ASP A 31 -64.50 8.17 -16.01
C ASP A 31 -63.21 7.47 -16.49
N ILE A 32 -62.06 8.15 -16.38
CA ILE A 32 -60.73 7.59 -16.68
C ILE A 32 -60.41 6.40 -15.79
N LEU A 33 -60.69 6.50 -14.48
CA LEU A 33 -60.40 5.44 -13.52
C LEU A 33 -61.35 4.24 -13.67
N LYS A 34 -62.64 4.48 -13.96
CA LYS A 34 -63.60 3.42 -14.27
C LYS A 34 -63.20 2.65 -15.51
N PHE A 35 -62.78 3.35 -16.58
CA PHE A 35 -62.29 2.71 -17.80
C PHE A 35 -61.07 1.81 -17.55
N GLN A 36 -60.16 2.23 -16.68
CA GLN A 36 -58.98 1.45 -16.29
C GLN A 36 -59.22 0.41 -15.20
N SER A 37 -60.48 0.23 -14.77
CA SER A 37 -60.83 -0.66 -13.64
C SER A 37 -60.06 -0.35 -12.34
N ILE A 38 -59.66 0.92 -12.14
CA ILE A 38 -59.06 1.39 -10.90
C ILE A 38 -60.19 1.72 -9.94
N ALA A 39 -60.43 0.85 -8.96
CA ALA A 39 -61.59 0.93 -8.07
C ALA A 39 -61.23 1.15 -6.58
N SER A 40 -59.99 1.52 -6.27
CA SER A 40 -59.56 1.83 -4.91
C SER A 40 -58.35 2.76 -4.86
N THR A 41 -58.22 3.48 -3.75
CA THR A 41 -57.12 4.40 -3.45
C THR A 41 -55.75 3.71 -3.52
N GLN A 42 -55.64 2.48 -3.03
CA GLN A 42 -54.40 1.71 -3.07
C GLN A 42 -53.99 1.33 -4.50
N SER A 43 -54.95 1.05 -5.38
CA SER A 43 -54.71 0.74 -6.79
C SER A 43 -54.34 2.00 -7.57
N LEU A 44 -54.93 3.14 -7.21
CA LEU A 44 -54.61 4.44 -7.81
C LEU A 44 -53.15 4.85 -7.53
N ILE A 45 -52.69 4.75 -6.28
CA ILE A 45 -51.32 5.12 -5.89
C ILE A 45 -50.26 4.22 -6.54
N ARG A 46 -50.59 2.93 -6.78
CA ARG A 46 -49.66 1.94 -7.35
C ARG A 46 -49.51 2.02 -8.87
N ASN A 47 -50.35 2.78 -9.56
CA ASN A 47 -50.31 2.91 -11.01
C ASN A 47 -49.63 4.23 -11.41
N PRO A 48 -48.36 4.22 -11.85
CA PRO A 48 -47.62 5.44 -12.14
C PRO A 48 -48.10 6.19 -13.40
N ASN A 49 -48.81 5.51 -14.32
CA ASN A 49 -49.04 6.01 -15.67
C ASN A 49 -50.53 5.99 -16.09
N ILE A 50 -51.40 6.66 -15.32
CA ILE A 50 -52.86 6.65 -15.55
C ILE A 50 -53.28 7.24 -16.91
N PHE A 51 -52.45 8.10 -17.53
CA PHE A 51 -52.77 8.74 -18.79
C PHE A 51 -52.22 8.03 -20.03
N GLU A 52 -51.40 6.98 -19.88
CA GLU A 52 -50.82 6.25 -21.03
C GLU A 52 -51.89 5.60 -21.90
N ILE A 53 -53.08 5.32 -21.34
CA ILE A 53 -54.20 4.76 -22.09
C ILE A 53 -54.60 5.62 -23.29
N PHE A 54 -54.35 6.93 -23.27
CA PHE A 54 -54.72 7.82 -24.38
C PHE A 54 -53.83 7.65 -25.62
N ASN A 55 -52.68 6.99 -25.49
CA ASN A 55 -51.82 6.61 -26.61
C ASN A 55 -52.28 5.32 -27.31
N MET A 56 -53.29 4.62 -26.76
CA MET A 56 -53.82 3.40 -27.34
C MET A 56 -54.79 3.68 -28.49
N LYS A 57 -54.70 2.86 -29.55
CA LYS A 57 -55.68 2.84 -30.63
C LYS A 57 -56.91 2.03 -30.18
N CYS A 58 -57.86 2.71 -29.54
CA CYS A 58 -59.12 2.11 -29.10
C CYS A 58 -60.31 2.77 -29.83
N THR A 59 -61.21 1.93 -30.35
CA THR A 59 -62.43 2.33 -31.07
C THR A 59 -63.69 2.27 -30.20
N GLU A 60 -63.56 2.01 -28.90
CA GLU A 60 -64.69 1.88 -28.00
C GLU A 60 -65.37 3.25 -27.79
N PRO A 61 -66.70 3.38 -27.99
CA PRO A 61 -67.41 4.67 -27.92
C PRO A 61 -67.20 5.41 -26.59
N ASN A 62 -67.17 4.68 -25.47
CA ASN A 62 -66.95 5.25 -24.14
C ASN A 62 -65.55 5.84 -24.01
N PHE A 63 -64.53 5.15 -24.51
CA PHE A 63 -63.15 5.64 -24.51
C PHE A 63 -62.99 6.89 -25.40
N LEU A 64 -63.62 6.92 -26.57
CA LEU A 64 -63.57 8.07 -27.48
C LEU A 64 -64.15 9.33 -26.83
N SER A 65 -65.28 9.21 -26.13
CA SER A 65 -65.91 10.28 -25.36
C SER A 65 -65.01 10.78 -24.22
N ILE A 66 -64.37 9.87 -23.47
CA ILE A 66 -63.42 10.23 -22.41
C ILE A 66 -62.20 10.95 -23.00
N ARG A 67 -61.67 10.48 -24.13
CA ARG A 67 -60.51 11.07 -24.80
C ARG A 67 -60.79 12.48 -25.32
N GLU A 68 -61.98 12.71 -25.90
CA GLU A 68 -62.42 14.03 -26.37
C GLU A 68 -62.57 15.03 -25.20
N LYS A 69 -63.14 14.57 -24.07
CA LYS A 69 -63.32 15.42 -22.89
C LYS A 69 -62.00 15.74 -22.19
N SER A 70 -61.06 14.82 -22.17
CA SER A 70 -59.83 14.91 -21.35
C SER A 70 -58.57 15.31 -22.12
N CYS A 71 -58.57 15.30 -23.46
CA CYS A 71 -57.39 15.63 -24.28
C CYS A 71 -57.66 16.77 -25.29
N PHE A 72 -56.59 17.36 -25.81
CA PHE A 72 -56.57 18.12 -27.06
C PHE A 72 -56.02 17.21 -28.17
N GLN A 73 -56.62 17.30 -29.37
CA GLN A 73 -56.13 16.61 -30.56
C GLN A 73 -55.32 17.60 -31.40
N PHE A 74 -54.12 17.21 -31.81
CA PHE A 74 -53.31 17.95 -32.76
C PHE A 74 -53.64 17.56 -34.20
N ASP A 75 -53.33 18.43 -35.15
CA ASP A 75 -53.56 18.22 -36.58
C ASP A 75 -52.82 16.97 -37.13
N ASN A 76 -51.75 16.55 -36.45
CA ASN A 76 -50.99 15.33 -36.76
C ASN A 76 -51.62 14.04 -36.21
N GLY A 77 -52.79 14.11 -35.57
CA GLY A 77 -53.51 12.98 -34.99
C GLY A 77 -53.04 12.54 -33.59
N GLN A 78 -52.07 13.23 -32.98
CA GLN A 78 -51.64 12.98 -31.60
C GLN A 78 -52.57 13.66 -30.58
N PHE A 79 -52.63 13.10 -29.37
CA PHE A 79 -53.44 13.62 -28.27
C PHE A 79 -52.55 14.04 -27.10
N ILE A 80 -52.87 15.18 -26.48
CA ILE A 80 -52.27 15.62 -25.22
C ILE A 80 -53.34 15.83 -24.16
N VAL A 81 -53.12 15.34 -22.95
CA VAL A 81 -54.07 15.49 -21.85
C VAL A 81 -54.17 16.97 -21.45
N LYS A 82 -55.40 17.45 -21.22
CA LYS A 82 -55.65 18.82 -20.77
C LYS A 82 -54.94 19.05 -19.43
N ILE A 83 -54.19 20.14 -19.34
CA ILE A 83 -53.31 20.40 -18.19
C ILE A 83 -54.07 20.47 -16.85
N GLY A 84 -55.31 20.95 -16.85
CA GLY A 84 -56.17 20.96 -15.65
C GLY A 84 -56.53 19.56 -15.15
N VAL A 85 -56.79 18.62 -16.06
CA VAL A 85 -57.08 17.21 -15.72
C VAL A 85 -55.83 16.56 -15.12
N MET A 86 -54.67 16.83 -15.72
CA MET A 86 -53.38 16.32 -15.22
C MET A 86 -53.04 16.89 -13.84
N ASN A 87 -53.21 18.20 -13.63
CA ASN A 87 -52.94 18.85 -12.35
C ASN A 87 -53.88 18.36 -11.24
N ASN A 88 -55.16 18.18 -11.54
CA ASN A 88 -56.12 17.67 -10.55
C ASN A 88 -55.76 16.26 -10.08
N LEU A 89 -55.38 15.37 -11.01
CA LEU A 89 -54.94 14.01 -10.64
C LEU A 89 -53.63 14.03 -9.86
N ASN A 90 -52.66 14.85 -10.26
CA ASN A 90 -51.39 14.98 -9.55
C ASN A 90 -51.61 15.52 -8.13
N TYR A 91 -52.44 16.54 -7.97
CA TYR A 91 -52.80 17.08 -6.66
C TYR A 91 -53.44 16.02 -5.76
N LEU A 92 -54.36 15.22 -6.30
CA LEU A 92 -54.97 14.10 -5.60
C LEU A 92 -53.94 13.02 -5.23
N LEU A 93 -53.05 12.65 -6.15
CA LEU A 93 -52.01 11.66 -5.89
C LEU A 93 -51.04 12.14 -4.81
N ASP A 94 -50.64 13.41 -4.84
CA ASP A 94 -49.75 13.99 -3.85
C ASP A 94 -50.44 14.10 -2.48
N PHE A 95 -51.72 14.51 -2.45
CA PHE A 95 -52.53 14.50 -1.24
C PHE A 95 -52.67 13.10 -0.64
N LEU A 96 -52.98 12.10 -1.46
CA LEU A 96 -53.10 10.71 -1.01
C LEU A 96 -51.75 10.12 -0.57
N LYS A 97 -50.64 10.45 -1.24
CA LYS A 97 -49.29 10.05 -0.82
C LYS A 97 -48.89 10.71 0.50
N GLN A 98 -49.21 11.98 0.70
CA GLN A 98 -48.97 12.69 1.95
C GLN A 98 -49.77 12.08 3.10
N GLN A 99 -51.05 11.75 2.87
CA GLN A 99 -51.87 11.06 3.87
C GLN A 99 -51.37 9.63 4.14
N GLN A 100 -50.88 8.92 3.11
CA GLN A 100 -50.25 7.61 3.29
C GLN A 100 -48.96 7.72 4.10
N GLN A 101 -48.14 8.75 3.85
CA GLN A 101 -46.93 9.03 4.61
C GLN A 101 -47.25 9.45 6.04
N LYS A 102 -48.29 10.27 6.27
CA LYS A 102 -48.76 10.64 7.60
C LYS A 102 -49.24 9.42 8.39
N LYS A 103 -50.00 8.51 7.74
CA LYS A 103 -50.42 7.24 8.32
C LYS A 103 -49.25 6.26 8.53
N ILE A 104 -48.23 6.29 7.67
CA ILE A 104 -46.97 5.56 7.86
C ILE A 104 -46.14 6.19 8.99
N MET A 105 -46.17 7.50 9.19
CA MET A 105 -45.47 8.20 10.27
C MET A 105 -46.18 7.99 11.62
N GLU A 106 -47.51 8.08 11.65
CA GLU A 106 -48.35 7.74 12.82
C GLU A 106 -48.26 6.25 13.13
N ASN A 107 -48.28 5.36 12.12
CA ASN A 107 -47.94 3.95 12.31
C ASN A 107 -46.45 3.76 12.65
N SER A 108 -45.51 4.63 12.28
CA SER A 108 -44.10 4.49 12.71
C SER A 108 -43.86 4.95 14.15
N TYR A 109 -44.71 5.86 14.66
CA TYR A 109 -44.75 6.27 16.07
C TYR A 109 -45.52 5.28 16.95
N VAL A 110 -46.40 4.48 16.35
CA VAL A 110 -47.13 3.38 17.03
C VAL A 110 -46.43 2.02 16.84
N ASP A 111 -45.76 1.78 15.71
CA ASP A 111 -44.95 0.57 15.40
C ASP A 111 -43.50 0.68 15.92
N SER A 112 -43.08 1.83 16.46
CA SER A 112 -41.91 1.88 17.35
C SER A 112 -42.17 1.19 18.70
N ASN A 113 -43.42 0.78 18.95
CA ASN A 113 -43.78 -0.17 20.00
C ASN A 113 -44.29 -1.49 19.38
N VAL A 114 -43.52 -2.11 18.49
CA VAL A 114 -43.40 -3.57 18.60
C VAL A 114 -42.71 -3.82 19.94
N SER A 115 -43.52 -3.90 21.00
CA SER A 115 -43.12 -4.58 22.22
C SER A 115 -42.69 -5.96 21.77
N LEU A 116 -41.37 -6.16 21.61
CA LEU A 116 -40.81 -7.48 21.43
C LEU A 116 -41.33 -8.27 22.61
N SER A 117 -42.19 -9.26 22.34
CA SER A 117 -42.73 -10.09 23.42
C SER A 117 -41.56 -10.58 24.27
N PHE A 118 -41.70 -10.58 25.60
CA PHE A 118 -40.68 -11.14 26.49
C PHE A 118 -40.25 -12.54 26.01
N ASP A 119 -41.19 -13.33 25.47
CA ASP A 119 -40.97 -14.62 24.83
C ASP A 119 -40.02 -14.61 23.62
N PHE A 120 -39.91 -13.51 22.88
CA PHE A 120 -38.98 -13.33 21.76
C PHE A 120 -37.58 -12.99 22.27
N ILE A 121 -37.48 -12.07 23.23
CA ILE A 121 -36.19 -11.69 23.84
C ILE A 121 -35.60 -12.88 24.61
N ASP A 122 -36.43 -13.65 25.30
CA ASP A 122 -36.02 -14.84 26.08
C ASP A 122 -35.51 -15.99 25.19
N LYS A 123 -35.95 -16.07 23.92
CA LYS A 123 -35.39 -17.01 22.94
C LYS A 123 -33.97 -16.66 22.50
N HIS A 124 -33.49 -15.44 22.77
CA HIS A 124 -32.18 -14.96 22.39
C HIS A 124 -31.39 -14.41 23.60
N PRO A 125 -30.79 -15.30 24.43
CA PRO A 125 -30.15 -14.91 25.70
C PRO A 125 -29.07 -13.84 25.56
N LEU A 126 -28.29 -13.86 24.48
CA LEU A 126 -27.23 -12.87 24.25
C LEU A 126 -27.79 -11.51 23.81
N LEU A 127 -28.86 -11.48 23.02
CA LEU A 127 -29.57 -10.24 22.69
C LEU A 127 -30.21 -9.65 23.96
N LYS A 128 -30.82 -10.50 24.79
CA LYS A 128 -31.35 -10.09 26.11
C LYS A 128 -30.27 -9.46 26.98
N ALA A 129 -29.11 -10.11 27.11
CA ALA A 129 -27.99 -9.57 27.87
C ALA A 129 -27.50 -8.22 27.32
N LEU A 130 -27.43 -8.07 25.99
CA LEU A 130 -27.03 -6.84 25.33
C LEU A 130 -28.01 -5.69 25.57
N ILE A 131 -29.32 -5.96 25.48
CA ILE A 131 -30.39 -4.99 25.76
C ILE A 131 -30.35 -4.56 27.23
N LEU A 132 -30.22 -5.51 28.16
CA LEU A 132 -30.12 -5.22 29.59
C LEU A 132 -28.89 -4.36 29.91
N TRP A 133 -27.76 -4.65 29.30
CA TRP A 133 -26.55 -3.84 29.44
C TRP A 133 -26.76 -2.41 28.92
N TYR A 134 -27.33 -2.28 27.72
CA TYR A 134 -27.65 -0.96 27.13
C TYR A 134 -28.55 -0.15 28.06
N GLN A 135 -29.62 -0.75 28.57
CA GLN A 135 -30.55 -0.11 29.52
C GLN A 135 -29.86 0.30 30.83
N GLN A 136 -28.91 -0.48 31.35
CA GLN A 136 -28.16 -0.13 32.55
C GLN A 136 -27.24 1.07 32.32
N VAL A 137 -26.59 1.15 31.16
CA VAL A 137 -25.64 2.23 30.83
C VAL A 137 -26.38 3.54 30.49
N ASP A 138 -27.50 3.45 29.76
CA ASP A 138 -28.32 4.62 29.37
C ASP A 138 -28.97 5.30 30.60
N ASN A 139 -29.33 4.53 31.63
CA ASN A 139 -29.90 5.06 32.87
C ASN A 139 -28.90 5.82 33.77
N VAL A 140 -27.60 5.69 33.54
CA VAL A 140 -26.55 6.31 34.38
C VAL A 140 -26.07 7.66 33.81
N ASP A 141 -26.26 7.93 32.52
CA ASP A 141 -25.67 9.08 31.80
C ASP A 141 -26.76 10.06 31.31
N ILE A 142 -27.54 10.63 32.25
CA ILE A 142 -28.71 11.51 31.99
C ILE A 142 -28.35 12.76 31.15
N ASN A 143 -27.08 13.18 31.14
CA ASN A 143 -26.62 14.39 30.45
C ASN A 143 -26.15 14.17 29.00
N ASN A 144 -26.17 12.94 28.46
CA ASN A 144 -25.64 12.68 27.12
C ASN A 144 -26.37 11.55 26.39
N LYS A 145 -27.64 11.79 26.02
CA LYS A 145 -28.58 10.84 25.38
C LYS A 145 -28.10 10.18 24.08
N ASP A 146 -26.99 10.64 23.52
CA ASP A 146 -26.50 10.23 22.21
C ASP A 146 -25.22 9.38 22.25
N LYS A 147 -24.58 9.18 23.42
CA LYS A 147 -23.24 8.56 23.51
C LYS A 147 -23.11 7.12 22.95
N HIS A 148 -24.22 6.41 22.74
CA HIS A 148 -24.24 5.00 22.30
C HIS A 148 -25.01 4.77 20.99
N GLY A 149 -25.04 5.74 20.07
CA GLY A 149 -25.77 5.65 18.81
C GLY A 149 -25.48 4.38 17.98
N PHE A 150 -24.21 3.96 17.88
CA PHE A 150 -23.85 2.72 17.18
C PHE A 150 -24.48 1.48 17.81
N LEU A 151 -24.45 1.38 19.14
CA LEU A 151 -24.97 0.20 19.83
C LEU A 151 -26.48 0.09 19.71
N LYS A 152 -27.17 1.24 19.70
CA LYS A 152 -28.60 1.31 19.39
C LYS A 152 -28.87 0.81 17.96
N ASP A 153 -28.17 1.33 16.94
CA ASP A 153 -28.29 0.85 15.55
C ASP A 153 -27.99 -0.65 15.42
N PHE A 154 -27.02 -1.15 16.20
CA PHE A 154 -26.66 -2.56 16.25
C PHE A 154 -27.78 -3.44 16.83
N ILE A 155 -28.38 -3.04 17.96
CA ILE A 155 -29.50 -3.73 18.60
C ILE A 155 -30.74 -3.69 17.70
N ASP A 156 -31.06 -2.54 17.12
CA ASP A 156 -32.18 -2.36 16.20
C ASP A 156 -32.03 -3.23 14.95
N THR A 157 -30.81 -3.31 14.40
CA THR A 157 -30.49 -4.19 13.27
C THR A 157 -30.71 -5.66 13.60
N ILE A 158 -30.23 -6.14 14.75
CA ILE A 158 -30.44 -7.53 15.19
C ILE A 158 -31.93 -7.83 15.31
N THR A 159 -32.64 -6.97 16.02
CA THR A 159 -34.07 -7.10 16.28
C THR A 159 -34.86 -7.17 14.97
N ASN A 160 -34.60 -6.24 14.05
CA ASN A 160 -35.26 -6.17 12.75
C ASN A 160 -34.91 -7.33 11.81
N ASN A 161 -33.73 -7.92 11.95
CA ASN A 161 -33.33 -9.07 11.15
C ASN A 161 -33.92 -10.36 11.69
N LEU A 162 -33.94 -10.55 13.01
CA LEU A 162 -34.51 -11.74 13.64
C LEU A 162 -36.03 -11.91 13.43
N THR A 163 -36.75 -10.84 13.08
CA THR A 163 -38.17 -10.92 12.66
C THR A 163 -38.34 -11.36 11.20
N LYS A 164 -37.25 -11.51 10.45
CA LYS A 164 -37.24 -11.85 9.01
C LYS A 164 -36.54 -13.17 8.76
N SER A 165 -36.75 -13.74 7.58
CA SER A 165 -35.93 -14.88 7.13
C SER A 165 -34.48 -14.45 6.86
N SER A 166 -33.52 -15.37 7.06
CA SER A 166 -32.08 -15.11 6.89
C SER A 166 -31.69 -14.57 5.51
N SER A 167 -32.44 -14.93 4.46
CA SER A 167 -32.25 -14.41 3.10
C SER A 167 -32.55 -12.92 2.93
N ARG A 168 -33.29 -12.32 3.88
CA ARG A 168 -33.77 -10.93 3.84
C ARG A 168 -33.09 -10.02 4.86
N PHE A 169 -32.03 -10.49 5.51
CA PHE A 169 -31.27 -9.65 6.44
C PHE A 169 -30.70 -8.43 5.72
N ARG A 170 -30.82 -7.27 6.37
CA ARG A 170 -30.32 -5.97 5.88
C ARG A 170 -29.42 -5.37 6.93
N TYR A 171 -28.40 -4.64 6.48
CA TYR A 171 -27.38 -4.03 7.33
C TYR A 171 -27.12 -2.61 6.86
N SER A 172 -27.04 -1.66 7.80
CA SER A 172 -26.61 -0.28 7.54
C SER A 172 -25.13 -0.24 7.13
N ASP A 173 -24.68 0.86 6.52
CA ASP A 173 -23.28 1.00 6.13
C ASP A 173 -22.34 1.06 7.34
N THR A 174 -22.80 1.60 8.47
CA THR A 174 -22.08 1.56 9.75
C THR A 174 -21.84 0.13 10.20
N ILE A 175 -22.86 -0.73 10.14
CA ILE A 175 -22.73 -2.16 10.50
C ILE A 175 -21.83 -2.90 9.51
N LYS A 176 -21.89 -2.59 8.21
CA LYS A 176 -20.97 -3.16 7.21
C LYS A 176 -19.53 -2.73 7.48
N ASN A 177 -19.28 -1.47 7.80
CA ASN A 177 -17.95 -0.94 8.13
C ASN A 177 -17.41 -1.58 9.42
N PHE A 178 -18.26 -1.74 10.44
CA PHE A 178 -17.91 -2.48 11.66
C PHE A 178 -17.58 -3.94 11.35
N ALA A 179 -18.42 -4.62 10.56
CA ALA A 179 -18.22 -6.00 10.16
C ALA A 179 -16.90 -6.21 9.40
N LEU A 180 -16.58 -5.31 8.46
CA LEU A 180 -15.31 -5.32 7.73
C LEU A 180 -14.13 -5.09 8.68
N SER A 181 -14.22 -4.09 9.56
CA SER A 181 -13.17 -3.79 10.53
C SER A 181 -12.90 -4.96 11.47
N LEU A 182 -13.96 -5.58 11.99
CA LEU A 182 -13.89 -6.76 12.84
C LEU A 182 -13.30 -7.97 12.10
N TYR A 183 -13.70 -8.19 10.84
CA TYR A 183 -13.16 -9.28 10.02
C TYR A 183 -11.67 -9.11 9.72
N ILE A 184 -11.23 -7.89 9.43
CA ILE A 184 -9.84 -7.60 9.07
C ILE A 184 -8.94 -7.63 10.32
N LEU A 185 -9.36 -7.00 11.42
CA LEU A 185 -8.56 -6.91 12.65
C LEU A 185 -8.66 -8.16 13.51
N GLY A 186 -9.86 -8.73 13.66
CA GLY A 186 -10.12 -9.91 14.50
C GLY A 186 -9.94 -11.24 13.76
N GLY A 187 -9.91 -11.22 12.42
CA GLY A 187 -9.79 -12.41 11.60
C GLY A 187 -11.10 -13.21 11.46
N LYS A 188 -11.06 -14.23 10.61
CA LYS A 188 -12.24 -15.04 10.24
C LYS A 188 -12.90 -15.73 11.44
N LEU A 189 -12.14 -16.30 12.37
CA LEU A 189 -12.73 -17.05 13.49
C LEU A 189 -13.44 -16.14 14.48
N THR A 190 -12.84 -15.01 14.86
CA THR A 190 -13.47 -14.00 15.73
C THR A 190 -14.76 -13.49 15.09
N TYR A 191 -14.71 -13.19 13.79
CA TYR A 191 -15.88 -12.76 13.04
C TYR A 191 -17.01 -13.80 13.03
N GLU A 192 -16.70 -15.05 12.66
CA GLU A 192 -17.68 -16.13 12.62
C GLU A 192 -18.22 -16.46 14.01
N PHE A 193 -17.38 -16.41 15.05
CA PHE A 193 -17.80 -16.60 16.43
C PHE A 193 -18.88 -15.59 16.80
N ILE A 194 -18.67 -14.30 16.56
CA ILE A 194 -19.67 -13.27 16.86
C ILE A 194 -20.92 -13.47 15.99
N ARG A 195 -20.76 -13.69 14.67
CA ARG A 195 -21.86 -13.86 13.73
C ARG A 195 -22.78 -15.04 14.09
N LEU A 196 -22.20 -16.17 14.50
CA LEU A 196 -22.95 -17.38 14.85
C LEU A 196 -23.61 -17.28 16.22
N ASN A 197 -22.98 -16.61 17.19
CA ASN A 197 -23.54 -16.40 18.53
C ASN A 197 -24.59 -15.27 18.59
N LEU A 198 -24.53 -14.31 17.66
CA LEU A 198 -25.53 -13.23 17.52
C LEU A 198 -26.15 -13.27 16.11
N PRO A 199 -27.09 -14.19 15.83
CA PRO A 199 -27.73 -14.26 14.51
C PRO A 199 -28.41 -12.93 14.14
N GLY A 200 -28.27 -12.52 12.87
CA GLY A 200 -28.85 -11.26 12.38
C GLY A 200 -28.00 -10.01 12.68
N SER A 201 -26.93 -10.13 13.47
CA SER A 201 -26.05 -8.99 13.81
C SER A 201 -25.07 -8.61 12.72
N LEU A 202 -24.46 -9.60 12.06
CA LEU A 202 -23.37 -9.40 11.10
C LEU A 202 -23.68 -10.08 9.75
N PRO A 203 -23.20 -9.49 8.63
CA PRO A 203 -23.30 -10.09 7.29
C PRO A 203 -22.72 -11.50 7.18
N SER A 204 -23.11 -12.25 6.13
CA SER A 204 -22.45 -13.52 5.81
C SER A 204 -21.06 -13.28 5.20
N LEU A 205 -20.18 -14.29 5.25
CA LEU A 205 -18.86 -14.23 4.59
C LEU A 205 -18.98 -13.97 3.08
N THR A 206 -20.01 -14.49 2.42
CA THR A 206 -20.26 -14.23 0.99
C THR A 206 -20.56 -12.75 0.76
N MET A 207 -21.40 -12.15 1.60
CA MET A 207 -21.68 -10.71 1.52
C MET A 207 -20.43 -9.89 1.82
N LEU A 208 -19.64 -10.24 2.84
CA LEU A 208 -18.36 -9.58 3.12
C LEU A 208 -17.39 -9.66 1.95
N ASN A 209 -17.21 -10.85 1.36
CA ASN A 209 -16.34 -11.01 0.19
C ASN A 209 -16.83 -10.20 -1.00
N THR A 210 -18.15 -10.07 -1.17
CA THR A 210 -18.75 -9.20 -2.19
C THR A 210 -18.46 -7.73 -1.90
N LEU A 211 -18.58 -7.29 -0.64
CA LEU A 211 -18.23 -5.92 -0.22
C LEU A 211 -16.76 -5.61 -0.46
N ILE A 212 -15.86 -6.56 -0.16
CA ILE A 212 -14.42 -6.42 -0.42
C ILE A 212 -14.16 -6.38 -1.94
N SER A 213 -14.79 -7.26 -2.71
CA SER A 213 -14.58 -7.36 -4.16
C SER A 213 -15.12 -6.13 -4.91
N ASN A 214 -16.23 -5.56 -4.44
CA ASN A 214 -16.86 -4.37 -5.02
C ASN A 214 -16.24 -3.06 -4.52
N SER A 215 -15.26 -3.12 -3.61
CA SER A 215 -14.58 -1.91 -3.13
C SER A 215 -13.61 -1.37 -4.19
N ASN A 216 -13.47 -0.04 -4.25
CA ASN A 216 -12.45 0.62 -5.08
C ASN A 216 -11.00 0.33 -4.60
N SER A 217 -10.85 -0.46 -3.54
CA SER A 217 -9.58 -0.81 -2.91
C SER A 217 -8.91 -2.03 -3.56
N LYS A 218 -9.44 -2.57 -4.66
CA LYS A 218 -8.82 -3.69 -5.41
C LYS A 218 -7.40 -3.33 -5.84
N ILE A 219 -6.48 -4.28 -5.68
CA ILE A 219 -5.07 -4.12 -6.03
C ILE A 219 -4.68 -5.28 -6.95
N SER A 220 -4.24 -4.95 -8.15
CA SER A 220 -3.70 -5.91 -9.12
C SER A 220 -2.17 -5.82 -9.13
N GLU A 221 -1.50 -6.91 -9.50
CA GLU A 221 -0.04 -6.89 -9.65
C GLU A 221 0.38 -5.89 -10.75
N ALA A 222 1.45 -5.14 -10.50
CA ALA A 222 2.06 -4.19 -11.44
C ALA A 222 1.14 -3.03 -11.89
N GLU A 223 -0.03 -2.88 -11.30
CA GLU A 223 -0.94 -1.77 -11.59
C GLU A 223 -0.58 -0.53 -10.77
N PHE A 224 -0.33 0.59 -11.45
CA PHE A 224 -0.22 1.90 -10.80
C PHE A 224 -1.61 2.53 -10.64
N ARG A 225 -2.03 2.73 -9.39
CA ARG A 225 -3.37 3.20 -9.00
C ARG A 225 -3.46 4.73 -8.93
N PHE A 226 -3.08 5.42 -10.00
CA PHE A 226 -3.01 6.89 -10.01
C PHE A 226 -4.37 7.59 -9.85
N ASP A 227 -5.44 7.02 -10.41
CA ASP A 227 -6.77 7.62 -10.31
C ASP A 227 -7.34 7.50 -8.89
N GLN A 228 -7.09 6.36 -8.22
CA GLN A 228 -7.45 6.18 -6.82
C GLN A 228 -6.57 7.04 -5.90
N LEU A 229 -5.31 7.25 -6.25
CA LEU A 229 -4.43 8.19 -5.56
C LEU A 229 -4.98 9.62 -5.65
N GLN A 230 -5.44 10.04 -6.84
CA GLN A 230 -6.06 11.36 -7.02
C GLN A 230 -7.31 11.50 -6.16
N GLN A 231 -8.22 10.53 -6.19
CA GLN A 231 -9.40 10.53 -5.34
C GLN A 231 -9.02 10.66 -3.85
N HIS A 232 -8.00 9.93 -3.40
CA HIS A 232 -7.51 10.00 -2.02
C HIS A 232 -6.96 11.40 -1.65
N PHE A 233 -6.31 12.09 -2.58
CA PHE A 233 -5.78 13.44 -2.38
C PHE A 233 -6.88 14.49 -2.42
N ASP A 234 -7.86 14.35 -3.32
CA ASP A 234 -9.01 15.25 -3.46
C ASP A 234 -9.91 15.18 -2.21
N ASP A 235 -10.22 13.96 -1.73
CA ASP A 235 -11.05 13.73 -0.54
C ASP A 235 -10.45 14.35 0.73
N LEU A 236 -9.12 14.45 0.79
CA LEU A 236 -8.37 14.97 1.94
C LEU A 236 -7.80 16.37 1.70
N ASN A 237 -8.00 16.96 0.52
CA ASN A 237 -7.45 18.26 0.12
C ASN A 237 -5.91 18.38 0.32
N PHE A 238 -5.17 17.36 -0.13
CA PHE A 238 -3.71 17.39 -0.18
C PHE A 238 -3.22 17.74 -1.58
N GLN A 239 -2.08 18.44 -1.66
CA GLN A 239 -1.42 18.76 -2.94
C GLN A 239 -0.01 18.19 -3.04
N TYR A 240 0.67 18.00 -1.91
CA TYR A 240 2.07 17.62 -1.85
C TYR A 240 2.21 16.21 -1.30
N ALA A 241 3.14 15.45 -1.87
CA ALA A 241 3.42 14.10 -1.41
C ALA A 241 4.90 13.75 -1.50
N PHE A 242 5.27 12.68 -0.82
CA PHE A 242 6.59 12.10 -0.85
C PHE A 242 6.49 10.62 -1.24
N GLY A 243 7.31 10.19 -2.20
CA GLY A 243 7.34 8.82 -2.67
C GLY A 243 8.29 7.95 -1.85
N SER A 244 7.96 6.67 -1.72
CA SER A 244 8.90 5.68 -1.21
C SER A 244 8.80 4.38 -1.99
N GLU A 245 9.95 3.77 -2.23
CA GLU A 245 10.10 2.50 -2.91
C GLU A 245 10.94 1.56 -2.04
N ASP A 246 10.47 0.35 -1.81
CA ASP A 246 11.22 -0.65 -1.07
C ASP A 246 10.80 -2.06 -1.47
N ALA A 247 11.68 -3.03 -1.21
CA ALA A 247 11.45 -4.43 -1.54
C ALA A 247 11.48 -5.33 -0.30
N THR A 248 10.74 -6.43 -0.34
CA THR A 248 10.73 -7.39 0.76
C THR A 248 10.71 -8.83 0.27
N SER A 249 11.36 -9.72 1.00
CA SER A 249 11.41 -11.15 0.67
C SER A 249 10.04 -11.80 0.79
N ILE A 250 9.75 -12.68 -0.17
CA ILE A 250 8.47 -13.39 -0.31
C ILE A 250 8.67 -14.89 -0.52
N ILE A 251 7.59 -15.65 -0.36
CA ILE A 251 7.55 -17.07 -0.71
C ILE A 251 7.53 -17.20 -2.24
N LYS A 252 8.56 -17.85 -2.80
CA LYS A 252 8.72 -18.15 -4.23
C LYS A 252 7.65 -19.13 -4.73
N LYS A 253 6.42 -18.63 -4.97
CA LYS A 253 5.29 -19.47 -5.41
C LYS A 253 4.35 -18.72 -6.33
N ILE A 254 4.01 -19.37 -7.43
CA ILE A 254 3.08 -18.87 -8.44
C ILE A 254 1.64 -19.21 -8.05
N LYS A 255 0.73 -18.24 -8.16
CA LYS A 255 -0.70 -18.38 -7.88
C LYS A 255 -1.54 -17.78 -9.01
N TYR A 256 -2.67 -18.42 -9.31
CA TYR A 256 -3.60 -17.92 -10.30
C TYR A 256 -4.58 -16.92 -9.65
N ASP A 257 -4.73 -15.74 -10.27
CA ASP A 257 -5.79 -14.79 -9.95
C ASP A 257 -6.91 -14.90 -10.98
N SER A 258 -8.05 -15.43 -10.55
CA SER A 258 -9.24 -15.59 -11.38
C SER A 258 -9.85 -14.26 -11.84
N THR A 259 -9.58 -13.17 -11.12
CA THR A 259 -10.22 -11.88 -11.37
C THR A 259 -9.62 -11.16 -12.57
N THR A 260 -8.32 -11.28 -12.76
CA THR A 260 -7.55 -10.68 -13.86
C THR A 260 -7.10 -11.73 -14.88
N ASN A 261 -7.34 -13.01 -14.61
CA ASN A 261 -6.87 -14.13 -15.41
C ASN A 261 -5.33 -14.15 -15.54
N THR A 262 -4.62 -13.86 -14.44
CA THR A 262 -3.16 -13.74 -14.42
C THR A 262 -2.51 -14.74 -13.48
N PHE A 263 -1.22 -15.00 -13.72
CA PHE A 263 -0.38 -15.85 -12.88
C PHE A 263 0.64 -14.99 -12.14
N ASN A 264 0.44 -14.81 -10.83
CA ASN A 264 1.24 -13.92 -9.99
C ASN A 264 2.37 -14.71 -9.32
N GLY A 265 3.54 -14.10 -9.20
CA GLY A 265 4.71 -14.71 -8.52
C GLY A 265 5.92 -14.98 -9.43
N PHE A 266 5.81 -14.65 -10.72
CA PHE A 266 6.97 -14.46 -11.59
C PHE A 266 7.49 -13.01 -11.43
N PRO A 267 8.79 -12.75 -11.67
CA PRO A 267 9.32 -11.40 -11.83
C PRO A 267 8.57 -10.69 -12.97
N THR A 268 7.99 -9.54 -12.68
CA THR A 268 7.25 -8.78 -13.69
C THR A 268 8.24 -8.08 -14.62
N PRO A 269 8.17 -8.29 -15.94
CA PRO A 269 9.03 -7.60 -16.89
C PRO A 269 8.85 -6.08 -16.81
N LEU A 270 9.94 -5.35 -17.00
CA LEU A 270 9.96 -3.90 -16.97
C LEU A 270 10.08 -3.35 -18.40
N ASP A 271 9.23 -2.38 -18.74
CA ASP A 271 9.43 -1.49 -19.90
C ASP A 271 9.89 -0.13 -19.36
N ARG A 272 11.14 0.24 -19.65
CA ARG A 272 11.74 1.50 -19.18
C ARG A 272 11.60 1.68 -17.65
N GLY A 273 11.90 0.60 -16.93
CA GLY A 273 11.74 0.49 -15.48
C GLY A 273 10.33 0.42 -14.93
N VAL A 274 9.29 0.62 -15.76
CA VAL A 274 7.89 0.51 -15.36
C VAL A 274 7.42 -0.94 -15.57
N PRO A 275 6.88 -1.62 -14.54
CA PRO A 275 6.38 -2.98 -14.69
C PRO A 275 5.18 -3.05 -15.64
N ILE A 276 5.14 -4.09 -16.46
CA ILE A 276 4.05 -4.33 -17.41
C ILE A 276 2.88 -5.01 -16.70
N LYS A 277 1.76 -4.30 -16.59
CA LYS A 277 0.52 -4.82 -16.01
C LYS A 277 0.02 -6.05 -16.77
N GLU A 278 -0.45 -7.07 -16.04
CA GLU A 278 -1.10 -8.28 -16.59
C GLU A 278 -0.23 -9.07 -17.60
N TYR A 279 1.11 -8.94 -17.55
CA TYR A 279 2.02 -9.61 -18.48
C TYR A 279 1.82 -11.13 -18.55
N TYR A 280 1.67 -11.78 -17.39
CA TYR A 280 1.46 -13.22 -17.26
C TYR A 280 -0.02 -13.62 -17.38
N GLN A 281 -0.73 -13.06 -18.36
CA GLN A 281 -2.10 -13.46 -18.72
C GLN A 281 -2.08 -14.51 -19.83
N THR A 282 -2.78 -15.64 -19.63
CA THR A 282 -2.89 -16.69 -20.64
C THR A 282 -4.11 -17.59 -20.46
N ASP A 283 -4.69 -18.01 -21.58
CA ASP A 283 -5.67 -19.09 -21.69
C ASP A 283 -5.07 -20.39 -22.25
N SER A 284 -3.77 -20.39 -22.58
CA SER A 284 -3.00 -21.57 -22.99
C SER A 284 -2.16 -22.12 -21.83
N PHE A 285 -2.30 -23.42 -21.59
CA PHE A 285 -1.47 -24.16 -20.63
C PHE A 285 -0.01 -24.25 -21.08
N ASP A 286 0.24 -24.31 -22.39
CA ASP A 286 1.60 -24.46 -22.94
C ASP A 286 2.42 -23.20 -22.72
N LYS A 287 1.78 -22.03 -22.88
CA LYS A 287 2.38 -20.74 -22.54
C LYS A 287 2.71 -20.67 -21.04
N LEU A 288 1.81 -21.18 -20.18
CA LEU A 288 2.09 -21.27 -18.74
C LEU A 288 3.30 -22.18 -18.46
N LYS A 289 3.35 -23.37 -19.08
CA LYS A 289 4.45 -24.32 -18.94
C LYS A 289 5.78 -23.70 -19.40
N LEU A 290 5.77 -22.97 -20.53
CA LEU A 290 6.93 -22.26 -21.03
C LEU A 290 7.45 -21.21 -20.04
N TRP A 291 6.57 -20.43 -19.40
CA TRP A 291 6.99 -19.48 -18.37
C TRP A 291 7.58 -20.16 -17.15
N PHE A 292 7.01 -21.28 -16.71
CA PHE A 292 7.55 -22.07 -15.61
C PHE A 292 8.96 -22.59 -15.91
N ASN A 293 9.25 -22.91 -17.17
CA ASN A 293 10.57 -23.40 -17.61
C ASN A 293 11.58 -22.26 -17.85
N SER A 294 11.12 -21.09 -18.27
CA SER A 294 11.98 -20.01 -18.78
C SER A 294 12.23 -18.90 -17.76
N ASN A 295 11.33 -18.73 -16.78
CA ASN A 295 11.39 -17.64 -15.82
C ASN A 295 11.57 -18.17 -14.40
N ASP A 296 12.45 -17.51 -13.65
CA ASP A 296 12.57 -17.76 -12.22
C ASP A 296 11.31 -17.32 -11.46
N LYS A 297 11.17 -17.85 -10.24
CA LYS A 297 10.14 -17.40 -9.31
C LYS A 297 10.63 -16.18 -8.57
N SER A 298 9.76 -15.19 -8.44
CA SER A 298 10.04 -13.95 -7.73
C SER A 298 10.45 -14.22 -6.28
N SER A 299 11.63 -13.73 -5.89
CA SER A 299 12.17 -13.82 -4.53
C SER A 299 11.81 -12.60 -3.67
N LEU A 300 11.59 -11.46 -4.33
CA LEU A 300 11.30 -10.18 -3.72
C LEU A 300 9.99 -9.62 -4.27
N LEU A 301 9.31 -8.82 -3.46
CA LEU A 301 8.17 -8.01 -3.85
C LEU A 301 8.57 -6.54 -3.71
N ASN A 302 8.49 -5.79 -4.81
CA ASN A 302 8.70 -4.35 -4.81
C ASN A 302 7.39 -3.62 -4.52
N VAL A 303 7.45 -2.56 -3.72
CA VAL A 303 6.29 -1.78 -3.29
C VAL A 303 6.55 -0.28 -3.39
N HIS A 304 5.56 0.43 -3.93
CA HIS A 304 5.56 1.87 -4.11
C HIS A 304 4.50 2.50 -3.20
N MET A 305 4.92 3.34 -2.25
CA MET A 305 4.04 4.05 -1.33
C MET A 305 4.13 5.56 -1.55
N ILE A 306 2.99 6.25 -1.51
CA ILE A 306 2.91 7.72 -1.58
C ILE A 306 2.41 8.24 -0.24
N GLN A 307 3.24 9.03 0.46
CA GLN A 307 2.91 9.66 1.72
C GLN A 307 2.45 11.11 1.45
N PRO A 308 1.19 11.48 1.75
CA PRO A 308 0.78 12.88 1.68
C PRO A 308 1.52 13.72 2.71
N VAL A 309 1.88 14.94 2.34
CA VAL A 309 2.46 15.95 3.25
C VAL A 309 1.31 16.74 3.86
N GLN A 310 1.28 16.77 5.20
CA GLN A 310 0.20 17.39 5.96
C GLN A 310 0.03 18.87 5.60
N SER A 311 -1.22 19.34 5.46
CA SER A 311 -1.54 20.76 5.26
C SER A 311 -1.78 21.46 6.61
N THR A 312 -1.60 22.80 6.68
CA THR A 312 -1.76 23.59 7.92
C THR A 312 -3.12 23.45 8.61
N ASN A 313 -4.14 23.02 7.87
CA ASN A 313 -5.54 23.18 8.28
C ASN A 313 -6.18 21.89 8.81
N GLN A 314 -5.42 20.80 8.97
CA GLN A 314 -5.98 19.50 9.32
C GLN A 314 -5.26 18.85 10.51
N SER A 315 -6.02 18.49 11.53
CA SER A 315 -5.63 17.59 12.63
C SER A 315 -5.53 16.12 12.20
N ILE A 316 -5.80 15.84 10.92
CA ILE A 316 -5.81 14.51 10.32
C ILE A 316 -4.37 14.12 9.99
N ILE A 317 -3.95 12.95 10.48
CA ILE A 317 -2.68 12.34 10.09
C ILE A 317 -2.92 11.60 8.77
N PRO A 318 -2.35 12.04 7.63
CA PRO A 318 -2.55 11.37 6.35
C PRO A 318 -1.97 9.95 6.37
N SER A 319 -2.77 8.96 6.00
CA SER A 319 -2.28 7.60 5.80
C SER A 319 -1.55 7.49 4.47
N PRO A 320 -0.36 6.86 4.41
CA PRO A 320 0.30 6.58 3.15
C PRO A 320 -0.53 5.66 2.26
N PHE A 321 -0.50 5.92 0.95
CA PHE A 321 -1.25 5.21 -0.07
C PHE A 321 -0.37 4.21 -0.81
N LEU A 322 -0.84 2.97 -0.96
CA LEU A 322 -0.16 1.95 -1.77
C LEU A 322 -0.46 2.17 -3.26
N LEU A 323 0.54 2.65 -3.99
CA LEU A 323 0.42 3.01 -5.40
C LEU A 323 0.56 1.79 -6.33
N SER A 324 1.54 0.92 -6.09
CA SER A 324 1.80 -0.29 -6.90
C SER A 324 2.61 -1.32 -6.12
N ALA A 325 2.44 -2.60 -6.47
CA ALA A 325 3.22 -3.71 -5.93
C ALA A 325 3.38 -4.83 -6.98
N TYR A 326 4.58 -5.42 -7.08
CA TYR A 326 4.87 -6.48 -8.06
C TYR A 326 6.11 -7.31 -7.71
N GLY A 327 6.17 -8.54 -8.22
CA GLY A 327 7.33 -9.41 -8.07
C GLY A 327 8.55 -8.95 -8.87
N ILE A 328 9.75 -9.08 -8.31
CA ILE A 328 11.03 -8.77 -8.96
C ILE A 328 12.10 -9.85 -8.69
N ASP A 329 13.16 -9.83 -9.51
CA ASP A 329 14.36 -10.69 -9.45
C ASP A 329 15.66 -9.89 -9.19
N ASN A 330 15.53 -8.67 -8.66
CA ASN A 330 16.62 -7.75 -8.32
C ASN A 330 17.45 -7.19 -9.49
N THR A 331 17.12 -7.51 -10.74
CA THR A 331 17.86 -7.13 -11.97
C THR A 331 17.75 -5.67 -12.39
N ALA A 332 16.80 -4.91 -11.81
CA ALA A 332 16.57 -3.51 -12.20
C ALA A 332 17.80 -2.62 -11.98
N THR A 333 18.14 -1.83 -13.01
CA THR A 333 19.28 -0.90 -12.99
C THR A 333 18.92 0.45 -12.36
N ALA A 334 19.92 1.29 -12.09
CA ALA A 334 19.70 2.66 -11.64
C ALA A 334 18.90 3.50 -12.66
N ASN A 335 19.10 3.25 -13.96
CA ASN A 335 18.36 3.91 -15.01
C ASN A 335 16.88 3.48 -15.02
N ASP A 336 16.59 2.20 -14.82
CA ASP A 336 15.21 1.71 -14.68
C ASP A 336 14.50 2.39 -13.51
N ILE A 337 15.17 2.53 -12.36
CA ILE A 337 14.63 3.21 -11.18
C ILE A 337 14.31 4.68 -11.51
N LEU A 338 15.25 5.40 -12.14
CA LEU A 338 15.05 6.80 -12.53
C LEU A 338 13.87 6.97 -13.50
N GLN A 339 13.78 6.10 -14.52
CA GLN A 339 12.70 6.15 -15.50
C GLN A 339 11.34 5.84 -14.85
N ARG A 340 11.29 4.88 -13.92
CA ARG A 340 10.10 4.58 -13.11
C ARG A 340 9.68 5.76 -12.24
N TRP A 341 10.60 6.39 -11.53
CA TRP A 341 10.30 7.56 -10.69
C TRP A 341 9.87 8.76 -11.52
N TRP A 342 10.47 8.96 -12.68
CA TRP A 342 10.05 9.99 -13.64
C TRP A 342 8.62 9.74 -14.14
N TYR A 343 8.29 8.49 -14.45
CA TYR A 343 6.93 8.08 -14.82
C TYR A 343 5.93 8.39 -13.69
N ILE A 344 6.22 7.97 -12.45
CA ILE A 344 5.38 8.26 -11.28
C ILE A 344 5.23 9.77 -11.07
N PHE A 345 6.32 10.52 -11.14
CA PHE A 345 6.32 11.97 -10.99
C PHE A 345 5.40 12.64 -12.02
N ASN A 346 5.52 12.31 -13.30
CA ASN A 346 4.70 12.90 -14.36
C ASN A 346 3.22 12.53 -14.23
N GLN A 347 2.91 11.27 -13.91
CA GLN A 347 1.54 10.82 -13.74
C GLN A 347 0.84 11.50 -12.56
N CYS A 348 1.57 11.74 -11.46
CA CYS A 348 1.09 12.52 -10.33
C CYS A 348 0.92 14.00 -10.69
N LEU A 349 1.89 14.59 -11.41
CA LEU A 349 1.85 16.01 -11.80
C LEU A 349 0.64 16.31 -12.71
N GLN A 350 0.33 15.42 -13.65
CA GLN A 350 -0.87 15.52 -14.50
C GLN A 350 -2.18 15.53 -13.70
N ARG A 351 -2.16 14.97 -12.48
CA ARG A 351 -3.29 14.90 -11.55
C ARG A 351 -3.21 15.97 -10.44
N ASN A 352 -2.38 17.00 -10.62
CA ASN A 352 -2.13 18.07 -9.66
C ASN A 352 -1.57 17.62 -8.31
N ILE A 353 -0.92 16.45 -8.26
CA ILE A 353 -0.19 15.96 -7.10
C ILE A 353 1.31 16.23 -7.30
N ARG A 354 1.89 17.03 -6.41
CA ARG A 354 3.31 17.39 -6.46
C ARG A 354 4.14 16.44 -5.61
N ILE A 355 4.88 15.54 -6.26
CA ILE A 355 5.87 14.69 -5.58
C ILE A 355 7.13 15.51 -5.32
N ILE A 356 7.51 15.65 -4.04
CA ILE A 356 8.69 16.42 -3.63
C ILE A 356 9.98 15.64 -3.83
N GLY A 357 9.93 14.32 -3.61
CA GLY A 357 11.07 13.44 -3.73
C GLY A 357 10.69 11.98 -3.50
N PHE A 358 11.69 11.12 -3.58
CA PHE A 358 11.57 9.68 -3.33
C PHE A 358 12.58 9.26 -2.26
N SER A 359 12.22 8.26 -1.46
CA SER A 359 13.13 7.55 -0.54
C SER A 359 13.10 6.06 -0.79
N THR A 360 14.20 5.39 -0.51
CA THR A 360 14.36 3.94 -0.65
C THR A 360 15.54 3.49 0.20
N ASP A 361 15.86 2.20 0.18
CA ASP A 361 17.06 1.67 0.82
C ASP A 361 18.32 2.18 0.10
N ALA A 362 19.42 2.20 0.83
CA ALA A 362 20.71 2.73 0.41
C ALA A 362 21.55 1.72 -0.39
N ASP A 363 20.91 0.89 -1.22
CA ASP A 363 21.62 -0.01 -2.13
C ASP A 363 22.23 0.76 -3.30
N ALA A 364 23.31 0.23 -3.87
CA ALA A 364 24.11 0.97 -4.86
C ALA A 364 23.29 1.49 -6.05
N LYS A 365 22.36 0.69 -6.58
CA LYS A 365 21.48 1.08 -7.69
C LYS A 365 20.53 2.22 -7.34
N TYR A 366 20.03 2.24 -6.10
CA TYR A 366 19.15 3.28 -5.62
C TYR A 366 19.93 4.56 -5.30
N VAL A 367 21.09 4.46 -4.64
CA VAL A 367 21.95 5.62 -4.35
C VAL A 367 22.31 6.38 -5.62
N ARG A 368 22.51 5.68 -6.76
CA ARG A 368 22.74 6.31 -8.07
C ARG A 368 21.52 7.09 -8.61
N ALA A 369 20.30 6.66 -8.28
CA ALA A 369 19.06 7.29 -8.71
C ALA A 369 18.57 8.40 -7.76
N MET A 370 19.04 8.39 -6.50
CA MET A 370 18.39 9.09 -5.38
C MET A 370 18.51 10.61 -5.37
N ARG A 371 17.38 11.22 -4.97
CA ARG A 371 17.27 12.64 -4.60
C ARG A 371 17.06 12.86 -3.10
N LEU A 372 16.79 11.84 -2.27
CA LEU A 372 16.78 11.93 -0.81
C LEU A 372 16.87 10.50 -0.27
N MET A 373 17.61 10.27 0.83
CA MET A 373 17.85 8.95 1.37
C MET A 373 17.24 8.69 2.74
N ASN A 374 16.82 7.44 3.00
CA ASN A 374 16.19 7.06 4.25
C ASN A 374 17.18 7.20 5.43
N ALA A 375 16.88 8.13 6.34
CA ALA A 375 17.70 8.40 7.52
C ALA A 375 17.79 7.21 8.48
N THR A 376 16.76 6.35 8.56
CA THR A 376 16.81 5.15 9.40
C THR A 376 17.91 4.20 8.93
N HIS A 377 18.04 4.00 7.62
CA HIS A 377 19.06 3.11 7.04
C HIS A 377 20.46 3.74 7.13
N LEU A 378 20.56 5.07 7.01
CA LEU A 378 21.82 5.77 7.27
C LEU A 378 22.32 5.51 8.70
N VAL A 379 21.43 5.63 9.70
CA VAL A 379 21.75 5.40 11.11
C VAL A 379 22.14 3.93 11.35
N THR A 380 21.42 2.96 10.80
CA THR A 380 21.78 1.55 10.96
C THR A 380 23.07 1.19 10.23
N LYS A 381 23.32 1.69 9.00
CA LYS A 381 24.60 1.48 8.30
C LYS A 381 25.78 2.06 9.06
N TRP A 382 25.59 3.22 9.69
CA TRP A 382 26.61 3.83 10.56
C TRP A 382 26.89 2.97 11.80
N ARG A 383 25.85 2.43 12.46
CA ARG A 383 26.02 1.46 13.55
C ARG A 383 26.71 0.19 13.07
N ASN A 384 26.24 -0.42 11.98
CA ASN A 384 26.75 -1.70 11.49
C ASN A 384 28.22 -1.61 11.12
N ARG A 385 28.69 -0.46 10.62
CA ARG A 385 30.11 -0.23 10.38
C ARG A 385 30.96 -0.25 11.66
N LEU A 386 30.41 0.16 12.80
CA LEU A 386 31.07 0.03 14.11
C LEU A 386 31.13 -1.43 14.58
N LEU A 387 30.14 -2.24 14.21
CA LEU A 387 30.04 -3.67 14.58
C LEU A 387 30.82 -4.60 13.66
N SER A 388 31.24 -4.10 12.49
CA SER A 388 31.91 -4.88 11.45
C SER A 388 33.30 -5.31 11.89
N SER A 389 33.60 -6.60 11.74
CA SER A 389 34.93 -7.18 11.99
C SER A 389 35.98 -6.75 10.97
N THR A 390 35.56 -6.27 9.79
CA THR A 390 36.46 -5.83 8.71
C THR A 390 36.85 -4.35 8.83
N ALA A 391 36.21 -3.62 9.75
CA ALA A 391 36.44 -2.19 9.95
C ALA A 391 37.53 -1.94 11.00
N GLU A 392 38.48 -1.07 10.66
CA GLU A 392 39.53 -0.57 11.55
C GLU A 392 39.37 0.95 11.72
N LEU A 393 38.21 1.40 12.18
CA LEU A 393 37.89 2.82 12.23
C LEU A 393 38.87 3.61 13.12
N ARG A 394 39.44 4.69 12.58
CA ARG A 394 40.40 5.56 13.30
C ARG A 394 40.10 7.03 13.08
N LEU A 395 40.24 7.81 14.15
CA LEU A 395 40.20 9.28 14.13
C LEU A 395 41.51 9.82 14.69
N GLY A 396 42.46 10.15 13.82
CA GLY A 396 43.78 10.60 14.26
C GLY A 396 44.53 9.49 15.00
N ASN A 397 44.88 9.77 16.25
CA ASN A 397 45.50 8.83 17.18
C ASN A 397 44.50 7.99 17.99
N GLN A 398 43.19 8.22 17.83
CA GLN A 398 42.14 7.50 18.56
C GLN A 398 41.56 6.37 17.72
N SER A 399 41.38 5.20 18.34
CA SER A 399 40.61 4.09 17.75
C SER A 399 39.11 4.27 18.03
N ILE A 400 38.29 3.96 17.03
CA ILE A 400 36.85 3.77 17.20
C ILE A 400 36.62 2.26 17.27
N SER A 401 36.05 1.78 18.38
CA SER A 401 35.89 0.34 18.60
C SER A 401 34.62 0.02 19.37
N ILE A 402 33.96 -1.05 18.96
CA ILE A 402 32.84 -1.65 19.69
C ILE A 402 33.29 -2.22 21.05
N THR A 403 34.57 -2.57 21.20
CA THR A 403 35.12 -3.10 22.46
C THR A 403 34.90 -2.13 23.61
N HIS A 404 34.98 -0.81 23.38
CA HIS A 404 34.69 0.19 24.41
C HIS A 404 33.25 0.09 24.95
N LEU A 405 32.29 -0.32 24.12
CA LEU A 405 30.90 -0.52 24.53
C LEU A 405 30.70 -1.90 25.18
N HIS A 406 31.44 -2.94 24.74
CA HIS A 406 31.50 -4.21 25.46
C HIS A 406 32.00 -4.00 26.88
N ASP A 407 33.09 -3.24 27.04
CA ASP A 407 33.66 -2.93 28.35
C ASP A 407 32.63 -2.23 29.24
N ILE A 408 31.86 -1.27 28.73
CA ILE A 408 30.79 -0.62 29.52
C ILE A 408 29.73 -1.62 29.99
N ILE A 409 29.35 -2.60 29.15
CA ILE A 409 28.30 -3.58 29.46
C ILE A 409 28.79 -4.66 30.43
N GLU A 410 30.07 -5.03 30.36
CA GLU A 410 30.65 -6.14 31.14
C GLU A 410 31.41 -5.68 32.39
N ASN A 411 31.72 -4.39 32.50
CA ASN A 411 32.44 -3.82 33.64
C ASN A 411 31.56 -3.80 34.91
N GLU A 412 32.11 -4.30 36.02
CA GLU A 412 31.47 -4.32 37.34
C GLU A 412 31.19 -2.92 37.92
N THR A 413 31.84 -1.88 37.39
CA THR A 413 31.71 -0.49 37.83
C THR A 413 30.37 0.13 37.45
N TYR A 414 29.78 -0.29 36.33
CA TYR A 414 28.55 0.29 35.79
C TYR A 414 27.45 -0.77 35.71
N THR A 415 26.23 -0.39 36.09
CA THR A 415 25.07 -1.27 35.98
C THR A 415 24.24 -0.91 34.76
N LYS A 416 23.37 -1.84 34.35
CA LYS A 416 22.39 -1.59 33.27
C LYS A 416 21.52 -0.36 33.52
N LEU A 417 21.30 0.05 34.76
CA LEU A 417 20.53 1.26 35.08
C LEU A 417 21.30 2.54 34.75
N ASP A 418 22.64 2.48 34.76
CA ASP A 418 23.51 3.62 34.47
C ASP A 418 23.62 3.85 32.97
N HIS A 419 23.77 2.79 32.17
CA HIS A 419 24.02 2.91 30.72
C HIS A 419 22.83 2.50 29.83
N GLY A 420 21.87 1.71 30.31
CA GLY A 420 20.68 1.27 29.55
C GLY A 420 20.93 0.24 28.43
N LEU A 421 22.20 -0.08 28.14
CA LEU A 421 22.61 -1.03 27.09
C LEU A 421 22.46 -2.50 27.50
N THR A 422 22.35 -3.37 26.50
CA THR A 422 22.33 -4.83 26.63
C THR A 422 23.21 -5.48 25.57
N LYS A 423 23.63 -6.74 25.78
CA LYS A 423 24.45 -7.47 24.80
C LYS A 423 23.81 -7.55 23.41
N SER A 424 22.48 -7.58 23.32
CA SER A 424 21.76 -7.54 22.03
C SER A 424 21.93 -6.21 21.29
N ASP A 425 22.18 -5.10 21.99
CA ASP A 425 22.30 -3.78 21.36
C ASP A 425 23.59 -3.62 20.52
N ILE A 426 24.60 -4.45 20.82
CA ILE A 426 25.88 -4.50 20.11
C ILE A 426 26.06 -5.82 19.36
N ASN A 427 24.98 -6.58 19.15
CA ASN A 427 25.03 -7.82 18.39
C ASN A 427 25.13 -7.52 16.88
N PRO A 428 26.17 -8.00 16.18
CA PRO A 428 26.33 -7.80 14.74
C PRO A 428 25.29 -8.54 13.90
N LYS A 429 24.64 -9.60 14.42
CA LYS A 429 23.65 -10.39 13.66
C LYS A 429 22.35 -9.64 13.36
N ASP A 430 22.01 -8.62 14.15
CA ASP A 430 20.79 -7.82 13.97
C ASP A 430 21.15 -6.46 13.35
N LEU A 431 21.32 -6.48 12.02
CA LEU A 431 21.72 -5.32 11.22
C LEU A 431 20.61 -4.26 11.07
N GLN A 432 19.35 -4.61 11.38
CA GLN A 432 18.19 -3.73 11.27
C GLN A 432 17.76 -3.10 12.60
N ASN A 433 18.54 -3.28 13.68
CA ASN A 433 18.19 -2.79 15.01
C ASN A 433 18.35 -1.28 15.18
N PHE A 434 17.37 -0.53 14.68
CA PHE A 434 17.31 0.91 14.86
C PHE A 434 17.18 1.32 16.35
N SER A 435 16.50 0.51 17.16
CA SER A 435 16.30 0.82 18.58
C SER A 435 17.61 0.87 19.36
N SER A 436 18.55 -0.01 19.02
CA SER A 436 19.89 -0.02 19.60
C SER A 436 20.69 1.21 19.22
N CYS A 437 20.52 1.74 18.00
CA CYS A 437 21.16 3.00 17.59
C CYS A 437 20.78 4.14 18.55
N LEU A 438 19.48 4.27 18.89
CA LEU A 438 19.02 5.30 19.82
C LEU A 438 19.62 5.15 21.23
N LYS A 439 19.70 3.92 21.74
CA LYS A 439 20.28 3.64 23.06
C LYS A 439 21.78 3.92 23.11
N LEU A 440 22.51 3.55 22.06
CA LEU A 440 23.95 3.81 21.92
C LEU A 440 24.26 5.31 21.92
N THR A 441 23.34 6.13 21.43
CA THR A 441 23.44 7.59 21.42
C THR A 441 22.80 8.28 22.64
N SER A 442 22.54 7.54 23.71
CA SER A 442 21.96 8.12 24.92
C SER A 442 22.96 9.02 25.66
N THR A 443 22.45 10.02 26.37
CA THR A 443 23.27 10.93 27.16
C THR A 443 24.08 10.22 28.23
N ASP A 444 23.57 9.11 28.77
CA ASP A 444 24.23 8.39 29.85
C ASP A 444 25.39 7.54 29.35
N VAL A 445 25.26 6.94 28.16
CA VAL A 445 26.39 6.30 27.46
C VAL A 445 27.49 7.32 27.15
N PHE A 446 27.13 8.53 26.74
CA PHE A 446 28.12 9.58 26.44
C PHE A 446 28.89 10.03 27.69
N LYS A 447 28.23 10.17 28.85
CA LYS A 447 28.90 10.51 30.11
C LYS A 447 29.96 9.46 30.45
N ILE A 448 29.59 8.18 30.39
CA ILE A 448 30.49 7.07 30.74
C ILE A 448 31.69 7.00 29.80
N LEU A 449 31.49 7.15 28.48
CA LEU A 449 32.60 7.19 27.53
C LEU A 449 33.50 8.40 27.77
N ASN A 450 32.94 9.55 28.12
CA ASN A 450 33.73 10.75 28.37
C ASN A 450 34.68 10.62 29.59
N ASP A 451 34.40 9.72 30.53
CA ASP A 451 35.26 9.46 31.69
C ASP A 451 36.60 8.80 31.31
N ASN A 452 36.69 8.15 30.14
CA ASN A 452 37.89 7.46 29.69
C ASN A 452 38.44 8.06 28.38
N ILE A 453 39.61 8.68 28.47
CA ILE A 453 40.34 9.32 27.35
C ILE A 453 40.51 8.37 26.16
N SER A 454 40.74 7.08 26.39
CA SER A 454 40.94 6.08 25.32
C SER A 454 39.70 5.83 24.47
N THR A 455 38.50 6.18 24.96
CA THR A 455 37.25 5.97 24.24
C THR A 455 36.80 7.21 23.46
N ARG A 456 37.57 8.30 23.51
CA ARG A 456 37.24 9.60 22.90
C ARG A 456 36.86 9.48 21.42
N GLY A 457 37.56 8.65 20.65
CA GLY A 457 37.22 8.40 19.24
C GLY A 457 35.82 7.80 19.08
N THR A 458 35.45 6.83 19.92
CA THR A 458 34.13 6.18 19.90
C THR A 458 33.03 7.12 20.36
N LEU A 459 33.29 7.95 21.37
CA LEU A 459 32.38 9.02 21.81
C LEU A 459 32.04 9.96 20.64
N ILE A 460 33.05 10.49 19.94
CA ILE A 460 32.85 11.39 18.79
C ILE A 460 32.07 10.68 17.67
N TYR A 461 32.40 9.41 17.39
CA TYR A 461 31.68 8.62 16.38
C TYR A 461 30.19 8.45 16.70
N LEU A 462 29.84 8.22 17.96
CA LEU A 462 28.44 8.12 18.41
C LEU A 462 27.75 9.49 18.50
N GLN A 463 28.49 10.57 18.76
CA GLN A 463 27.97 11.94 18.67
C GLN A 463 27.55 12.25 17.22
N MET A 464 28.34 11.86 16.21
CA MET A 464 27.94 11.97 14.81
C MET A 464 26.65 11.21 14.51
N LEU A 465 26.53 9.97 15.03
CA LEU A 465 25.31 9.19 14.91
C LEU A 465 24.11 9.91 15.54
N LYS A 466 24.29 10.53 16.71
CA LYS A 466 23.26 11.34 17.37
C LYS A 466 22.85 12.55 16.55
N MET A 467 23.80 13.25 15.93
CA MET A 467 23.50 14.42 15.07
C MET A 467 22.70 14.03 13.82
N ILE A 468 22.95 12.84 13.23
CA ILE A 468 22.11 12.30 12.15
C ILE A 468 20.67 12.09 12.64
N VAL A 469 20.49 11.52 13.84
CA VAL A 469 19.17 11.30 14.45
C VAL A 469 18.45 12.64 14.72
N VAL A 470 19.15 13.62 15.27
CA VAL A 470 18.61 14.97 15.54
C VAL A 470 18.20 15.66 14.24
N ALA A 471 19.03 15.57 13.20
CA ALA A 471 18.76 16.21 11.91
C ALA A 471 17.51 15.64 11.23
N TYR A 472 17.38 14.32 11.14
CA TYR A 472 16.41 13.72 10.23
C TYR A 472 15.27 12.93 10.89
N ILE A 473 15.41 12.50 12.14
CA ILE A 473 14.47 11.55 12.77
C ILE A 473 13.69 12.19 13.92
N GLU A 474 14.35 12.97 14.78
CA GLU A 474 13.69 13.61 15.92
C GLU A 474 12.61 14.58 15.45
N LYS A 475 11.42 14.53 16.05
CA LYS A 475 10.26 15.33 15.60
C LYS A 475 10.27 16.77 16.13
N LYS A 476 10.93 17.01 17.27
CA LYS A 476 10.86 18.28 18.03
C LYS A 476 11.99 19.27 17.68
N THR A 477 12.91 18.87 16.80
CA THR A 477 14.06 19.68 16.39
C THR A 477 13.65 20.82 15.45
N THR A 478 14.13 22.03 15.73
CA THR A 478 13.94 23.22 14.88
C THR A 478 14.67 23.07 13.54
N ILE A 479 14.22 23.77 12.48
CA ILE A 479 14.84 23.65 11.15
C ILE A 479 16.32 24.09 11.16
N ALA A 480 16.66 25.17 11.86
CA ALA A 480 18.05 25.62 11.98
C ALA A 480 18.94 24.58 12.67
N GLU A 481 18.46 23.95 13.76
CA GLU A 481 19.17 22.87 14.44
C GLU A 481 19.37 21.64 13.56
N ARG A 482 18.35 21.28 12.76
CA ARG A 482 18.48 20.17 11.79
C ARG A 482 19.56 20.46 10.75
N LEU A 483 19.54 21.66 10.19
CA LEU A 483 20.49 22.08 9.18
C LEU A 483 21.92 22.10 9.74
N ARG A 484 22.10 22.68 10.94
CA ARG A 484 23.40 22.67 11.63
C ARG A 484 23.90 21.26 11.89
N SER A 485 23.03 20.41 12.45
CA SER A 485 23.36 19.01 12.75
C SER A 485 23.76 18.24 11.50
N ALA A 486 23.00 18.37 10.42
CA ALA A 486 23.29 17.74 9.13
C ALA A 486 24.64 18.17 8.56
N TRP A 487 24.92 19.48 8.50
CA TRP A 487 26.15 20.01 7.93
C TRP A 487 27.39 19.75 8.80
N CYS A 488 27.24 19.69 10.13
CA CYS A 488 28.33 19.32 11.01
C CYS A 488 28.81 17.90 10.70
N VAL A 489 27.89 16.94 10.49
CA VAL A 489 28.25 15.58 10.07
C VAL A 489 28.92 15.55 8.69
N VAL A 490 28.46 16.37 7.74
CA VAL A 490 29.11 16.52 6.43
C VAL A 490 30.55 16.99 6.58
N PHE A 491 30.78 18.09 7.30
CA PHE A 491 32.13 18.64 7.47
C PHE A 491 33.03 17.69 8.23
N PHE A 492 32.53 17.05 9.28
CA PHE A 492 33.23 15.99 9.99
C PHE A 492 33.67 14.87 9.05
N CYS A 493 32.76 14.35 8.21
CA CYS A 493 33.07 13.30 7.25
C CYS A 493 34.09 13.76 6.21
N ARG A 494 33.98 14.98 5.69
CA ARG A 494 34.92 15.56 4.72
C ARG A 494 36.31 15.72 5.31
N ILE A 495 36.42 16.21 6.55
CA ILE A 495 37.68 16.33 7.29
C ILE A 495 38.29 14.93 7.51
N TRP A 496 37.50 13.99 8.03
CA TRP A 496 37.95 12.63 8.31
C TRP A 496 38.42 11.89 7.05
N LEU A 497 37.64 11.96 5.96
CA LEU A 497 37.99 11.36 4.68
C LEU A 497 39.25 12.00 4.05
N THR A 498 39.42 13.31 4.20
CA THR A 498 40.61 14.01 3.71
C THR A 498 41.85 13.57 4.49
N TRP A 499 41.71 13.42 5.82
CA TRP A 499 42.77 12.90 6.67
C TRP A 499 43.17 11.46 6.32
N THR A 500 42.21 10.54 6.14
CA THR A 500 42.53 9.14 5.76
C THR A 500 43.22 9.05 4.40
N LYS A 501 43.00 10.01 3.50
CA LYS A 501 43.71 10.10 2.22
C LYS A 501 45.16 10.53 2.39
N PHE A 502 45.43 11.54 3.21
CA PHE A 502 46.79 12.05 3.46
C PHE A 502 47.62 11.17 4.40
N LYS A 503 46.98 10.44 5.31
CA LYS A 503 47.69 9.53 6.22
C LYS A 503 48.21 8.32 5.45
N THR A 504 49.49 8.04 5.61
CA THR A 504 50.11 6.79 5.19
C THR A 504 49.91 5.77 6.30
N PHE A 505 49.16 4.70 6.02
CA PHE A 505 49.01 3.59 6.95
C PHE A 505 50.15 2.59 6.69
N ASN A 506 50.83 2.14 7.75
CA ASN A 506 51.87 1.12 7.68
C ASN A 506 51.21 -0.26 7.49
N SER A 507 50.67 -0.55 6.31
CA SER A 507 50.21 -1.89 5.96
C SER A 507 51.21 -2.52 5.00
N THR A 508 51.81 -3.63 5.42
CA THR A 508 52.74 -4.47 4.66
C THR A 508 52.06 -5.34 3.61
N GLN A 509 50.79 -5.09 3.27
CA GLN A 509 50.07 -5.80 2.22
C GLN A 509 49.62 -4.85 1.10
N THR A 510 49.93 -5.30 -0.11
CA THR A 510 49.88 -4.62 -1.41
C THR A 510 48.50 -4.13 -1.84
N THR A 511 48.50 -3.01 -2.57
CA THR A 511 47.42 -2.40 -3.40
C THR A 511 46.30 -1.63 -2.68
N GLY A 512 45.77 -0.60 -3.36
CA GLY A 512 44.87 0.44 -2.83
C GLY A 512 43.51 0.01 -2.24
N LYS A 513 43.28 -1.30 -2.06
CA LYS A 513 42.05 -1.88 -1.48
C LYS A 513 41.93 -1.71 0.06
N ASN A 514 42.98 -1.26 0.77
CA ASN A 514 43.01 -1.24 2.25
C ASN A 514 42.55 0.07 2.94
N LYS A 515 42.41 1.21 2.21
CA LYS A 515 42.07 2.50 2.85
C LYS A 515 40.59 2.63 3.28
N SER A 516 39.69 1.83 2.70
CA SER A 516 38.25 1.84 3.02
C SER A 516 37.94 1.34 4.44
N ARG A 517 38.84 0.54 5.03
CA ARG A 517 38.68 -0.02 6.39
C ARG A 517 38.75 1.03 7.50
N TYR A 518 39.39 2.17 7.24
CA TYR A 518 39.60 3.24 8.23
C TYR A 518 38.48 4.30 8.25
N PHE A 519 37.45 4.16 7.41
CA PHE A 519 36.36 5.12 7.25
C PHE A 519 35.00 4.42 7.21
N ILE A 520 33.92 5.21 7.30
CA ILE A 520 32.57 4.73 7.04
C ILE A 520 32.42 4.20 5.60
N THR A 521 31.41 3.38 5.36
CA THR A 521 31.17 2.82 4.02
C THR A 521 30.82 3.94 3.03
N ARG A 522 31.18 3.74 1.76
CA ARG A 522 30.91 4.72 0.70
C ARG A 522 29.41 5.06 0.57
N PRO A 523 28.48 4.09 0.61
CA PRO A 523 27.05 4.40 0.63
C PRO A 523 26.67 5.31 1.79
N ALA A 524 27.12 5.01 3.03
CA ALA A 524 26.83 5.84 4.20
C ALA A 524 27.38 7.27 4.07
N TYR A 525 28.59 7.44 3.55
CA TYR A 525 29.16 8.77 3.29
C TYR A 525 28.35 9.56 2.25
N LEU A 526 28.01 8.94 1.11
CA LEU A 526 27.18 9.60 0.09
C LEU A 526 25.79 9.95 0.62
N SER A 527 25.24 9.12 1.51
CA SER A 527 23.97 9.37 2.20
C SER A 527 24.00 10.65 3.02
N VAL A 528 25.09 10.88 3.76
CA VAL A 528 25.30 12.10 4.57
C VAL A 528 25.30 13.33 3.66
N GLU A 529 26.06 13.29 2.57
CA GLU A 529 26.14 14.38 1.60
C GLU A 529 24.76 14.65 0.95
N ILE A 530 24.13 13.61 0.38
CA ILE A 530 22.83 13.71 -0.29
C ILE A 530 21.77 14.27 0.67
N ASN A 531 21.63 13.73 1.88
CA ASN A 531 20.58 14.16 2.79
C ASN A 531 20.76 15.62 3.25
N ALA A 532 22.00 16.06 3.51
CA ALA A 532 22.27 17.42 3.96
C ALA A 532 22.02 18.45 2.85
N HIS A 533 22.51 18.16 1.64
CA HIS A 533 22.29 19.01 0.47
C HIS A 533 20.80 19.11 0.11
N ASN A 534 20.06 18.02 0.20
CA ASN A 534 18.62 18.06 -0.09
C ASN A 534 17.82 18.78 0.99
N LEU A 535 18.17 18.63 2.28
CA LEU A 535 17.56 19.43 3.33
C LEU A 535 17.78 20.92 3.09
N LEU A 536 19.01 21.33 2.77
CA LEU A 536 19.31 22.71 2.41
C LEU A 536 18.48 23.18 1.21
N TYR A 537 18.40 22.37 0.15
CA TYR A 537 17.63 22.71 -1.04
C TYR A 537 16.14 22.88 -0.74
N LEU A 538 15.55 22.02 0.08
CA LEU A 538 14.15 22.16 0.51
C LEU A 538 13.93 23.45 1.31
N ILE A 539 14.85 23.81 2.21
CA ILE A 539 14.78 25.06 2.98
C ILE A 539 14.82 26.25 2.02
N LEU A 540 15.71 26.25 1.04
CA LEU A 540 15.80 27.31 0.02
C LEU A 540 14.52 27.43 -0.80
N LEU A 541 13.93 26.32 -1.24
CA LEU A 541 12.66 26.33 -1.97
C LEU A 541 11.49 26.88 -1.13
N VAL A 542 11.49 26.63 0.18
CA VAL A 542 10.49 27.18 1.11
C VAL A 542 10.72 28.67 1.36
N GLN A 543 11.96 29.13 1.54
CA GLN A 543 12.30 30.56 1.66
C GLN A 543 11.93 31.33 0.38
N GLN A 544 12.12 30.69 -0.78
CA GLN A 544 11.71 31.23 -2.09
C GLN A 544 10.20 31.11 -2.35
N LYS A 545 9.41 30.58 -1.40
CA LYS A 545 7.95 30.39 -1.50
C LYS A 545 7.51 29.50 -2.67
N GLN A 546 8.40 28.64 -3.17
CA GLN A 546 8.09 27.65 -4.20
C GLN A 546 7.44 26.39 -3.61
N LEU A 547 7.77 26.08 -2.35
CA LEU A 547 7.20 25.00 -1.56
C LEU A 547 6.67 25.53 -0.23
N PRO A 548 5.66 24.87 0.37
CA PRO A 548 5.11 25.31 1.65
C PRO A 548 5.95 24.77 2.84
N PRO A 549 5.93 25.41 4.02
CA PRO A 549 6.73 25.01 5.18
C PRO A 549 6.61 23.56 5.63
N GLN A 550 5.47 22.91 5.38
CA GLN A 550 5.20 21.54 5.83
C GLN A 550 6.09 20.52 5.13
N VAL A 551 6.67 20.88 3.98
CA VAL A 551 7.69 20.07 3.31
C VAL A 551 8.94 19.88 4.19
N LEU A 552 9.18 20.74 5.18
CA LEU A 552 10.31 20.60 6.10
C LEU A 552 10.04 19.61 7.25
N HIS A 553 8.90 18.94 7.28
CA HIS A 553 8.65 17.77 8.13
C HIS A 553 9.39 16.53 7.61
N ILE A 554 10.69 16.64 7.39
CA ILE A 554 11.55 15.63 6.74
C ILE A 554 11.61 14.29 7.49
N HIS A 555 11.23 14.26 8.77
CA HIS A 555 11.08 13.02 9.55
C HIS A 555 9.97 12.10 9.00
N THR A 556 9.12 12.61 8.11
CA THR A 556 8.13 11.83 7.36
C THR A 556 8.69 11.27 6.04
N PHE A 557 9.86 11.74 5.58
CA PHE A 557 10.48 11.36 4.32
C PHE A 557 11.37 10.14 4.51
N SER A 558 10.76 8.96 4.56
CA SER A 558 11.47 7.69 4.72
C SER A 558 10.69 6.54 4.09
N SER A 559 11.34 5.39 3.86
CA SER A 559 10.67 4.16 3.42
C SER A 559 9.90 3.45 4.55
N GLN A 560 9.70 4.10 5.71
CA GLN A 560 8.91 3.55 6.81
C GLN A 560 7.46 3.23 6.43
N ALA A 561 6.92 3.90 5.41
CA ALA A 561 5.61 3.55 4.85
C ALA A 561 5.62 2.14 4.23
N CYS A 562 6.68 1.79 3.49
CA CYS A 562 6.89 0.46 2.94
C CYS A 562 7.07 -0.58 4.07
N GLU A 563 7.94 -0.31 5.04
CA GLU A 563 8.14 -1.20 6.19
C GLU A 563 6.86 -1.43 7.01
N SER A 564 6.06 -0.38 7.18
CA SER A 564 4.77 -0.47 7.86
C SER A 564 3.80 -1.39 7.12
N ILE A 565 3.68 -1.26 5.79
CA ILE A 565 2.78 -2.13 5.02
C ILE A 565 3.29 -3.58 4.98
N PHE A 566 4.61 -3.79 4.91
CA PHE A 566 5.19 -5.13 5.04
C PHE A 566 4.85 -5.76 6.38
N ARG A 567 5.11 -5.07 7.50
CA ARG A 567 4.78 -5.59 8.84
C ARG A 567 3.30 -5.86 9.00
N ASN A 568 2.43 -4.96 8.54
CA ASN A 568 0.99 -5.10 8.68
C ASN A 568 0.45 -6.27 7.82
N THR A 569 0.97 -6.46 6.61
CA THR A 569 0.57 -7.60 5.77
C THR A 569 1.11 -8.94 6.29
N ARG A 570 2.30 -8.96 6.91
CA ARG A 570 2.81 -10.13 7.63
C ARG A 570 1.96 -10.48 8.85
N ALA A 571 1.49 -9.47 9.58
CA ALA A 571 0.62 -9.65 10.76
C ALA A 571 -0.79 -10.14 10.42
N LEU A 572 -1.27 -9.93 9.18
CA LEU A 572 -2.55 -10.46 8.69
C LEU A 572 -2.48 -11.95 8.30
N SER A 573 -1.86 -12.80 9.14
CA SER A 573 -1.80 -14.24 8.96
C SER A 573 -3.02 -14.96 9.57
N GLY A 574 -3.27 -16.21 9.16
CA GLY A 574 -4.35 -17.02 9.73
C GLY A 574 -4.01 -17.54 11.13
N ILE A 575 -5.03 -17.87 11.93
CA ILE A 575 -4.90 -18.24 13.36
C ILE A 575 -4.11 -19.54 13.61
N TYR A 576 -3.97 -20.39 12.60
CA TYR A 576 -3.12 -21.60 12.64
C TYR A 576 -1.88 -21.49 11.75
N SER A 577 -1.58 -20.28 11.27
CA SER A 577 -0.48 -20.00 10.36
C SER A 577 0.49 -19.03 11.04
N THR A 578 1.55 -19.59 11.60
CA THR A 578 2.77 -18.84 11.97
C THR A 578 3.56 -18.39 10.73
N ILE A 579 3.07 -18.66 9.51
CA ILE A 579 3.67 -18.18 8.27
C ILE A 579 3.60 -16.66 8.25
N VAL A 580 4.69 -16.05 8.76
CA VAL A 580 4.95 -14.61 8.72
C VAL A 580 5.09 -14.16 7.27
N ASN A 581 5.54 -15.04 6.39
CA ASN A 581 5.82 -14.73 5.00
C ASN A 581 4.59 -14.88 4.08
N PHE A 582 4.65 -14.32 2.87
CA PHE A 582 3.54 -14.34 1.91
C PHE A 582 4.04 -14.51 0.48
N THR A 583 3.18 -14.98 -0.41
CA THR A 583 3.40 -14.90 -1.87
C THR A 583 2.99 -13.51 -2.39
N VAL A 584 3.37 -13.14 -3.61
CA VAL A 584 2.89 -11.90 -4.25
C VAL A 584 1.36 -11.78 -4.18
N HIS A 585 0.65 -12.84 -4.58
CA HIS A 585 -0.81 -12.86 -4.56
C HIS A 585 -1.40 -12.72 -3.15
N ASP A 586 -0.76 -13.28 -2.11
CA ASP A 586 -1.22 -13.10 -0.74
C ASP A 586 -0.99 -11.68 -0.25
N PHE A 587 0.13 -11.04 -0.61
CA PHE A 587 0.37 -9.64 -0.30
C PHE A 587 -0.73 -8.76 -0.86
N LEU A 588 -1.03 -8.86 -2.17
CA LEU A 588 -2.03 -8.02 -2.84
C LEU A 588 -3.40 -8.10 -2.14
N ARG A 589 -3.84 -9.31 -1.78
CA ARG A 589 -5.11 -9.51 -1.05
C ARG A 589 -5.09 -8.95 0.37
N ARG A 590 -3.98 -9.09 1.09
CA ARG A 590 -3.84 -8.53 2.45
C ARG A 590 -3.74 -7.00 2.40
N ALA A 591 -3.04 -6.46 1.43
CA ALA A 591 -2.89 -5.02 1.20
C ALA A 591 -4.22 -4.38 0.80
N GLN A 592 -5.04 -5.03 -0.04
CA GLN A 592 -6.42 -4.57 -0.34
C GLN A 592 -7.26 -4.43 0.93
N ARG A 593 -7.19 -5.41 1.85
CA ARG A 593 -7.90 -5.35 3.14
C ARG A 593 -7.39 -4.21 4.01
N LEU A 594 -6.08 -3.97 4.05
CA LEU A 594 -5.51 -2.84 4.79
C LEU A 594 -5.93 -1.49 4.20
N SER A 595 -5.96 -1.37 2.86
CA SER A 595 -6.45 -0.17 2.17
C SER A 595 -7.90 0.12 2.57
N LEU A 596 -8.77 -0.89 2.51
CA LEU A 596 -10.18 -0.75 2.93
C LEU A 596 -10.31 -0.32 4.40
N LEU A 597 -9.51 -0.90 5.29
CA LEU A 597 -9.50 -0.54 6.70
C LEU A 597 -9.06 0.93 6.90
N ASN A 598 -8.08 1.40 6.14
CA ASN A 598 -7.64 2.79 6.19
C ASN A 598 -8.71 3.74 5.63
N ASP A 599 -9.38 3.36 4.54
CA ASP A 599 -10.50 4.13 3.98
C ASP A 599 -11.64 4.29 5.01
N ILE A 600 -11.97 3.23 5.74
CA ILE A 600 -12.95 3.29 6.83
C ILE A 600 -12.46 4.21 7.95
N LYS A 601 -11.20 4.10 8.38
CA LYS A 601 -10.63 4.97 9.42
C LYS A 601 -10.67 6.44 9.01
N CYS A 602 -10.29 6.77 7.79
CA CYS A 602 -10.30 8.13 7.27
C CYS A 602 -11.72 8.71 7.25
N LYS A 603 -12.71 7.95 6.74
CA LYS A 603 -14.12 8.37 6.75
C LYS A 603 -14.66 8.63 8.16
N GLN A 604 -14.32 7.76 9.11
CA GLN A 604 -14.77 7.89 10.51
C GLN A 604 -14.07 9.01 11.27
N LEU A 605 -12.90 9.47 10.82
CA LEU A 605 -12.23 10.65 11.39
C LEU A 605 -12.82 11.96 10.86
N ASN A 606 -13.41 11.94 9.66
CA ASN A 606 -14.01 13.10 9.00
C ASN A 606 -15.50 13.27 9.30
N ASP A 607 -16.16 12.21 9.78
CA ASP A 607 -17.58 12.24 10.15
C ASP A 607 -17.71 12.75 11.59
N GLU A 608 -18.42 13.87 11.81
CA GLU A 608 -18.75 14.36 13.16
C GLU A 608 -19.96 13.61 13.75
N SER A 609 -20.50 12.59 13.06
CA SER A 609 -21.65 11.84 13.54
C SER A 609 -21.37 11.06 14.83
N ILE A 610 -22.42 10.93 15.61
CA ILE A 610 -22.46 10.22 16.90
C ILE A 610 -22.14 8.70 16.78
N ASN A 611 -22.16 8.15 15.56
CA ASN A 611 -21.98 6.72 15.30
C ASN A 611 -20.51 6.31 15.03
N ASN A 612 -19.55 7.14 15.44
CA ASN A 612 -18.14 6.93 15.12
C ASN A 612 -17.53 5.68 15.77
N LEU A 613 -16.94 4.84 14.93
CA LEU A 613 -16.15 3.67 15.32
C LEU A 613 -14.81 4.13 15.90
N VAL A 614 -14.58 3.84 17.18
CA VAL A 614 -13.30 4.12 17.83
C VAL A 614 -12.35 2.95 17.61
N PHE A 615 -11.30 3.18 16.83
CA PHE A 615 -10.25 2.18 16.61
C PHE A 615 -9.27 2.13 17.80
N PRO A 616 -8.87 0.94 18.26
CA PRO A 616 -7.92 0.81 19.36
C PRO A 616 -6.56 1.39 18.97
N VAL A 617 -6.06 2.31 19.80
CA VAL A 617 -4.69 2.83 19.71
C VAL A 617 -3.84 2.11 20.75
N HIS A 618 -2.73 1.52 20.30
CA HIS A 618 -1.77 0.86 21.20
C HIS A 618 -1.33 1.83 22.29
N CYS A 619 -1.25 1.37 23.55
CA CYS A 619 -0.98 2.24 24.71
C CYS A 619 0.28 3.12 24.55
N LYS A 620 1.33 2.57 23.94
CA LYS A 620 2.58 3.30 23.60
C LYS A 620 2.36 4.53 22.71
N HIS A 621 1.33 4.56 21.87
CA HIS A 621 1.03 5.67 20.95
C HIS A 621 -0.05 6.62 21.48
N ARG A 622 -0.61 6.38 22.68
CA ARG A 622 -1.61 7.29 23.26
C ARG A 622 -1.04 8.68 23.56
N HIS A 623 0.26 8.76 23.84
CA HIS A 623 0.97 10.01 24.12
C HIS A 623 1.53 10.71 22.87
N ASP A 624 1.52 10.04 21.70
CA ASP A 624 2.00 10.60 20.43
C ASP A 624 1.01 11.58 19.77
N ARG A 625 -0.19 11.79 20.35
CA ARG A 625 -1.19 12.79 19.90
C ARG A 625 -0.81 14.25 20.24
N GLN A 626 0.48 14.58 20.25
CA GLN A 626 0.93 15.96 20.41
C GLN A 626 1.03 16.61 19.02
N SER A 627 0.55 17.86 18.91
CA SER A 627 0.61 18.62 17.67
C SER A 627 2.05 18.69 17.17
N LEU A 628 2.24 18.39 15.88
CA LEU A 628 3.50 18.63 15.20
C LEU A 628 3.79 20.14 15.31
N PHE A 629 4.93 20.48 15.91
CA PHE A 629 5.39 21.87 15.97
C PHE A 629 5.71 22.31 14.54
N THR A 630 4.81 23.08 13.95
CA THR A 630 5.01 23.65 12.62
C THR A 630 5.63 25.02 12.82
N GLN A 631 6.90 25.18 12.48
CA GLN A 631 7.54 26.50 12.48
C GLN A 631 6.81 27.39 11.48
N SER A 632 6.59 28.64 11.85
CA SER A 632 5.94 29.61 10.99
C SER A 632 6.86 29.96 9.81
N GLN A 633 6.29 30.38 8.68
CA GLN A 633 7.09 30.85 7.54
C GLN A 633 8.06 31.96 7.95
N SER A 634 7.64 32.86 8.84
CA SER A 634 8.50 33.93 9.37
C SER A 634 9.72 33.41 10.12
N ASP A 635 9.62 32.27 10.81
CA ASP A 635 10.76 31.67 11.51
C ASP A 635 11.79 31.12 10.51
N ILE A 636 11.31 30.59 9.38
CA ILE A 636 12.16 30.00 8.32
C ILE A 636 12.85 31.10 7.51
N ASP A 637 12.14 32.20 7.22
CA ASP A 637 12.68 33.35 6.49
C ASP A 637 13.79 34.08 7.29
N GLN A 638 13.80 33.95 8.62
CA GLN A 638 14.82 34.53 9.50
C GLN A 638 16.09 33.67 9.64
N ILE A 639 16.10 32.45 9.09
CA ILE A 639 17.26 31.56 9.20
C ILE A 639 18.39 32.10 8.34
N ASP A 640 19.47 32.55 8.97
CA ASP A 640 20.74 32.82 8.31
C ASP A 640 21.46 31.50 8.01
N ILE A 641 21.24 31.00 6.79
CA ILE A 641 21.80 29.72 6.32
C ILE A 641 23.33 29.75 6.33
N GLU A 642 23.95 30.86 5.94
CA GLU A 642 25.41 30.97 5.86
C GLU A 642 26.03 30.90 7.25
N GLN A 643 25.43 31.61 8.22
CA GLN A 643 25.87 31.54 9.62
C GLN A 643 25.68 30.13 10.18
N VAL A 644 24.53 29.49 9.95
CA VAL A 644 24.26 28.12 10.43
C VAL A 644 25.26 27.11 9.87
N ILE A 645 25.62 27.20 8.58
CA ILE A 645 26.62 26.32 7.95
C ILE A 645 28.02 26.62 8.50
N THR A 646 28.35 27.89 8.74
CA THR A 646 29.63 28.29 9.32
C THR A 646 29.79 27.78 10.75
N ASP A 647 28.74 27.91 11.57
CA ASP A 647 28.68 27.36 12.93
C ASP A 647 28.84 25.84 12.92
N ALA A 648 28.18 25.15 12.00
CA ALA A 648 28.31 23.70 11.84
C ALA A 648 29.74 23.26 11.50
N TYR A 649 30.45 24.04 10.68
CA TYR A 649 31.86 23.79 10.38
C TYR A 649 32.74 24.00 11.62
N HIS A 650 32.52 25.08 12.38
CA HIS A 650 33.26 25.32 13.62
C HIS A 650 33.01 24.22 14.65
N GLU A 651 31.76 23.79 14.82
CA GLU A 651 31.40 22.68 15.70
C GLU A 651 32.13 21.37 15.29
N ALA A 652 32.21 21.06 14.00
CA ALA A 652 32.94 19.89 13.51
C ALA A 652 34.45 19.98 13.81
N ILE A 653 35.04 21.18 13.75
CA ILE A 653 36.44 21.43 14.12
C ILE A 653 36.64 21.25 15.62
N ASP A 654 35.77 21.84 16.44
CA ASP A 654 35.84 21.76 17.90
C ASP A 654 35.71 20.32 18.40
N MET A 655 34.86 19.51 17.77
CA MET A 655 34.74 18.08 18.09
C MET A 655 36.03 17.29 17.83
N LEU A 656 36.80 17.72 16.83
CA LEU A 656 38.08 17.12 16.43
C LEU A 656 39.28 17.75 17.15
N ASP A 657 39.06 18.73 18.03
CA ASP A 657 40.14 19.39 18.75
C ASP A 657 40.91 18.40 19.65
N GLY A 658 42.22 18.60 19.73
CA GLY A 658 43.13 17.68 20.42
C GLY A 658 43.44 16.37 19.67
N LEU A 659 42.88 16.13 18.48
CA LEU A 659 43.23 14.99 17.63
C LEU A 659 44.30 15.36 16.57
N GLU A 660 45.12 14.38 16.18
CA GLU A 660 46.18 14.55 15.16
C GLU A 660 45.63 14.99 13.78
N ILE A 661 44.33 14.84 13.55
CA ILE A 661 43.65 15.14 12.30
C ILE A 661 43.86 16.59 11.88
N LEU A 662 43.60 17.53 12.78
CA LEU A 662 43.61 18.96 12.46
C LEU A 662 45.02 19.46 12.10
N ASN A 663 46.05 18.95 12.79
CA ASN A 663 47.44 19.32 12.53
C ASN A 663 47.87 18.93 11.12
N LEU A 664 47.57 17.70 10.70
CA LEU A 664 47.90 17.22 9.34
C LEU A 664 47.20 18.07 8.26
N LEU A 665 45.93 18.42 8.46
CA LEU A 665 45.18 19.22 7.48
C LEU A 665 45.66 20.68 7.44
N LYS A 666 46.10 21.24 8.58
CA LYS A 666 46.77 22.56 8.63
C LYS A 666 48.05 22.54 7.82
N ASP A 667 48.90 21.52 8.01
CA ASP A 667 50.17 21.37 7.28
C ASP A 667 49.96 21.23 5.77
N LYS A 668 48.89 20.54 5.37
CA LYS A 668 48.50 20.40 3.95
C LYS A 668 47.75 21.61 3.40
N ARG A 669 47.45 22.63 4.21
CA ARG A 669 46.71 23.85 3.85
C ARG A 669 45.32 23.57 3.27
N VAL A 670 44.63 22.55 3.80
CA VAL A 670 43.26 22.17 3.39
C VAL A 670 42.24 22.40 4.50
N LEU A 671 42.65 22.78 5.71
CA LEU A 671 41.73 22.82 6.85
C LEU A 671 40.57 23.81 6.65
N GLY A 672 40.81 25.02 6.13
CA GLY A 672 39.78 26.07 6.04
C GLY A 672 38.55 25.67 5.20
N LEU A 673 37.36 26.12 5.60
CA LEU A 673 36.07 25.74 5.00
C LEU A 673 36.06 25.76 3.46
N ASN A 674 36.48 26.88 2.86
CA ASN A 674 36.51 27.04 1.39
C ASN A 674 37.54 26.09 0.75
N LEU A 675 38.72 25.97 1.34
CA LEU A 675 39.81 25.13 0.82
C LEU A 675 39.45 23.64 0.89
N LEU A 676 38.84 23.19 2.01
CA LEU A 676 38.34 21.84 2.18
C LEU A 676 37.25 21.54 1.15
N SER A 677 36.29 22.46 0.99
CA SER A 677 35.19 22.29 0.05
C SER A 677 35.68 22.22 -1.39
N GLU A 678 36.61 23.09 -1.80
CA GLU A 678 37.25 23.03 -3.11
C GLU A 678 38.00 21.72 -3.34
N TYR A 679 38.75 21.24 -2.34
CA TYR A 679 39.49 19.99 -2.43
C TYR A 679 38.56 18.79 -2.63
N VAL A 680 37.52 18.68 -1.80
CA VAL A 680 36.51 17.61 -1.89
C VAL A 680 35.77 17.70 -3.22
N PHE A 681 35.36 18.90 -3.64
CA PHE A 681 34.68 19.11 -4.91
C PHE A 681 35.54 18.67 -6.11
N LYS A 682 36.81 19.10 -6.17
CA LYS A 682 37.74 18.68 -7.24
C LYS A 682 37.87 17.17 -7.30
N GLN A 683 37.90 16.50 -6.15
CA GLN A 683 38.01 15.06 -6.07
C GLN A 683 36.72 14.32 -6.46
N LEU A 684 35.55 14.85 -6.11
CA LEU A 684 34.28 14.28 -6.56
C LEU A 684 34.12 14.48 -8.07
N ASN A 685 34.47 15.66 -8.58
CA ASN A 685 34.36 16.00 -9.99
C ASN A 685 35.36 15.24 -10.89
N SER A 686 36.57 14.93 -10.40
CA SER A 686 37.51 14.09 -11.14
C SER A 686 37.00 12.64 -11.30
N ASN A 687 36.08 12.22 -10.44
CA ASN A 687 35.49 10.88 -10.43
C ASN A 687 34.07 10.85 -11.00
N SER A 688 33.49 12.00 -11.41
CA SER A 688 32.16 12.04 -12.00
C SER A 688 32.24 11.85 -13.51
N LYS A 689 31.68 10.75 -14.01
CA LYS A 689 31.26 10.67 -15.41
C LYS A 689 29.85 11.28 -15.47
N MET A 690 29.70 12.40 -16.17
CA MET A 690 28.39 12.99 -16.41
C MET A 690 27.62 12.05 -17.34
N HIS A 691 26.67 11.31 -16.79
CA HIS A 691 25.83 10.41 -17.59
C HIS A 691 24.74 11.24 -18.25
N ASP A 692 24.80 11.31 -19.59
CA ASP A 692 23.76 11.94 -20.39
C ASP A 692 22.58 11.00 -20.57
N TYR A 693 21.60 11.12 -19.67
CA TYR A 693 20.35 10.37 -19.71
C TYR A 693 19.42 10.77 -20.88
N SER A 694 19.81 11.75 -21.71
CA SER A 694 19.02 12.19 -22.87
C SER A 694 19.28 11.36 -24.14
N SER A 695 20.27 10.47 -24.15
CA SER A 695 20.61 9.65 -25.30
C SER A 695 20.05 8.22 -25.20
N GLN A 696 19.35 7.79 -26.26
CA GLN A 696 18.89 6.41 -26.43
C GLN A 696 20.07 5.43 -26.59
N LEU A 697 19.96 4.29 -25.90
CA LEU A 697 20.61 3.00 -26.16
C LEU A 697 22.15 2.98 -26.27
N THR A 698 22.82 2.61 -25.17
CA THR A 698 23.81 1.52 -25.18
C THR A 698 23.82 0.86 -23.80
N ASN A 699 23.89 -0.48 -23.78
CA ASN A 699 24.07 -1.29 -22.58
C ASN A 699 25.19 -0.70 -21.72
N ILE A 700 24.87 -0.39 -20.47
CA ILE A 700 25.87 -0.04 -19.47
C ILE A 700 26.38 -1.37 -18.95
N ASP A 701 27.63 -1.71 -19.29
CA ASP A 701 28.31 -2.83 -18.65
C ASP A 701 28.43 -2.53 -17.15
N ASP A 702 27.84 -3.40 -16.33
CA ASP A 702 27.86 -3.36 -14.86
C ASP A 702 29.27 -3.62 -14.28
N GLU A 703 30.30 -3.80 -15.12
CA GLU A 703 31.63 -4.26 -14.74
C GLU A 703 32.54 -3.20 -14.09
N GLU A 704 32.23 -1.90 -14.13
CA GLU A 704 33.18 -0.85 -13.64
C GLU A 704 33.02 -0.48 -12.15
N PHE A 705 32.32 -1.30 -11.36
CA PHE A 705 32.39 -1.24 -9.90
C PHE A 705 32.28 -2.66 -9.34
N GLU A 706 33.38 -3.43 -9.42
CA GLU A 706 33.65 -4.48 -8.45
C GLU A 706 33.49 -3.86 -7.06
N LEU A 707 32.31 -4.05 -6.48
CA LEU A 707 32.20 -4.21 -5.05
C LEU A 707 33.18 -5.36 -4.76
N ALA A 708 34.27 -5.07 -4.07
CA ALA A 708 34.87 -6.15 -3.31
C ALA A 708 33.74 -6.64 -2.42
N ASP A 709 33.27 -7.85 -2.70
CA ASP A 709 32.37 -8.59 -1.84
C ASP A 709 32.89 -8.42 -0.41
N ASP A 710 32.20 -7.61 0.39
CA ASP A 710 32.17 -7.87 1.81
C ASP A 710 31.25 -9.09 1.88
N ASP A 711 31.86 -10.29 1.92
CA ASP A 711 31.20 -11.58 2.10
C ASP A 711 30.23 -11.50 3.29
N ASP A 712 28.96 -11.19 3.01
CA ASP A 712 27.83 -11.25 3.96
C ASP A 712 26.82 -12.34 3.53
N ASP A 713 27.27 -13.35 2.76
CA ASP A 713 26.53 -14.60 2.57
C ASP A 713 26.81 -15.58 3.73
N GLU A 714 26.27 -15.31 4.92
CA GLU A 714 25.96 -16.40 5.85
C GLU A 714 24.60 -16.99 5.46
N THR A 715 24.69 -18.06 4.67
CA THR A 715 23.69 -19.09 4.41
C THR A 715 22.73 -19.30 5.59
N THR A 716 21.44 -19.08 5.35
CA THR A 716 20.40 -19.69 6.17
C THR A 716 20.40 -21.18 5.87
N ASN A 717 21.01 -21.98 6.75
CA ASN A 717 20.94 -23.43 6.71
C ASN A 717 19.49 -23.89 6.92
N ASP A 718 18.77 -24.12 5.84
CA ASP A 718 17.57 -24.96 5.82
C ASP A 718 18.02 -26.42 5.88
N LEU A 719 17.81 -27.05 7.04
CA LEU A 719 17.93 -28.49 7.21
C LEU A 719 16.81 -29.18 6.43
N ASN A 720 17.16 -29.76 5.28
CA ASN A 720 16.37 -30.80 4.63
C ASN A 720 16.41 -32.07 5.50
N MET A 721 15.25 -32.63 5.81
CA MET A 721 15.13 -34.04 6.18
C MET A 721 14.73 -34.81 4.93
N ASP A 722 15.63 -35.69 4.50
CA ASP A 722 15.39 -36.72 3.50
C ASP A 722 14.44 -37.79 4.07
N ASP A 723 13.61 -38.37 3.19
CA ASP A 723 13.02 -39.68 3.42
C ASP A 723 13.15 -40.49 2.12
N ASP A 724 13.97 -41.53 2.21
CA ASP A 724 14.28 -42.52 1.19
C ASP A 724 13.04 -43.28 0.71
N ASN A 725 13.04 -43.76 -0.54
CA ASN A 725 12.75 -45.18 -0.84
C ASN A 725 13.04 -45.52 -2.31
N ASN A 726 13.67 -46.69 -2.47
CA ASN A 726 14.10 -47.35 -3.69
C ASN A 726 12.93 -47.89 -4.54
N ASP A 727 13.16 -48.08 -5.85
CA ASP A 727 13.24 -49.41 -6.51
C ASP A 727 13.04 -49.34 -8.05
N ASP A 728 14.07 -49.81 -8.76
CA ASP A 728 14.11 -50.68 -9.95
C ASP A 728 13.31 -50.41 -11.26
N PHE A 729 14.12 -50.30 -12.34
CA PHE A 729 13.89 -50.41 -13.80
C PHE A 729 13.24 -51.76 -14.25
N PRO A 730 12.83 -52.03 -15.54
CA PRO A 730 13.44 -51.56 -16.82
C PRO A 730 12.58 -51.44 -18.12
N SER A 731 13.26 -50.94 -19.19
CA SER A 731 13.16 -51.27 -20.66
C SER A 731 11.90 -50.83 -21.45
N ASN A 732 11.90 -50.44 -22.73
CA ASN A 732 12.91 -50.30 -23.81
C ASN A 732 12.25 -49.58 -25.03
N ASP A 733 13.07 -48.88 -25.83
CA ASP A 733 13.09 -48.74 -27.32
C ASP A 733 11.85 -48.16 -28.05
N ASP A 734 11.91 -47.43 -29.18
CA ASP A 734 12.96 -46.85 -30.02
C ASP A 734 12.28 -45.95 -31.09
N TYR A 735 13.04 -44.95 -31.57
CA TYR A 735 13.00 -44.16 -32.83
C TYR A 735 11.78 -44.15 -33.77
N SER A 736 11.38 -42.95 -34.25
CA SER A 736 11.75 -42.48 -35.62
C SER A 736 11.07 -41.16 -36.05
N ASP A 737 11.94 -40.24 -36.43
CA ASP A 737 11.92 -39.05 -37.31
C ASP A 737 10.81 -38.78 -38.37
N GLU A 738 10.71 -37.47 -38.64
CA GLU A 738 10.48 -36.74 -39.92
C GLU A 738 9.09 -36.20 -40.35
N ASP A 739 9.07 -34.86 -40.42
CA ASP A 739 8.61 -33.96 -41.50
C ASP A 739 7.16 -33.41 -41.63
N GLU A 740 7.11 -32.10 -41.33
CA GLU A 740 6.57 -30.93 -42.07
C GLU A 740 5.11 -30.83 -42.58
N GLN A 741 4.50 -29.70 -42.16
CA GLN A 741 3.43 -28.88 -42.75
C GLN A 741 1.96 -29.33 -42.64
N ASP A 742 1.18 -28.67 -41.76
CA ASP A 742 0.13 -27.72 -42.18
C ASP A 742 -0.55 -26.99 -40.99
N ASP A 743 -0.90 -25.72 -41.22
CA ASP A 743 -1.43 -24.71 -40.30
C ASP A 743 -2.86 -24.99 -39.75
N ALA A 744 -3.03 -26.06 -38.97
CA ALA A 744 -4.23 -26.24 -38.16
C ALA A 744 -3.95 -27.08 -36.90
N ARG A 745 -4.21 -26.49 -35.73
CA ARG A 745 -4.29 -27.10 -34.38
C ARG A 745 -2.96 -27.21 -33.64
N ASN A 746 -2.72 -26.27 -32.72
CA ASN A 746 -1.89 -26.53 -31.55
C ASN A 746 -2.81 -26.72 -30.32
N LEU A 747 -3.49 -27.86 -30.30
CA LEU A 747 -4.09 -28.46 -29.11
C LEU A 747 -3.28 -29.73 -28.86
N ILE A 748 -2.45 -29.74 -27.82
CA ILE A 748 -1.56 -30.88 -27.53
C ILE A 748 -2.35 -32.16 -27.33
N ASP A 749 -1.94 -33.23 -27.99
CA ASP A 749 -2.34 -34.59 -27.64
C ASP A 749 -1.54 -35.03 -26.41
N THR A 750 -2.04 -34.70 -25.23
CA THR A 750 -1.40 -35.07 -23.96
C THR A 750 -1.88 -36.44 -23.49
N ARG A 751 -0.97 -37.29 -23.00
CA ARG A 751 -1.33 -38.64 -22.52
C ARG A 751 -1.90 -38.53 -21.11
N LYS A 752 -2.83 -39.43 -20.77
CA LYS A 752 -3.49 -39.48 -19.43
C LYS A 752 -2.50 -39.60 -18.26
N GLU A 753 -1.30 -40.11 -18.53
CA GLU A 753 -0.18 -40.27 -17.60
C GLU A 753 0.36 -38.93 -17.07
N ASP A 754 0.30 -37.85 -17.88
CA ASP A 754 0.79 -36.51 -17.51
C ASP A 754 -0.09 -35.79 -16.46
N PHE A 755 -1.29 -36.32 -16.16
CA PHE A 755 -2.29 -35.71 -15.28
C PHE A 755 -2.77 -36.64 -14.15
N VAL A 756 -2.01 -37.67 -13.81
CA VAL A 756 -2.39 -38.63 -12.75
C VAL A 756 -2.58 -37.90 -11.41
N GLY A 757 -3.77 -38.03 -10.82
CA GLY A 757 -4.17 -37.35 -9.58
C GLY A 757 -4.84 -35.98 -9.76
N MET A 758 -4.97 -35.47 -10.99
CA MET A 758 -5.55 -34.16 -11.27
C MET A 758 -7.03 -34.22 -11.65
N LYS A 759 -7.85 -33.28 -11.14
CA LYS A 759 -9.25 -33.14 -11.54
C LYS A 759 -9.35 -32.42 -12.89
N VAL A 760 -9.75 -33.16 -13.92
CA VAL A 760 -10.09 -32.63 -15.25
C VAL A 760 -11.57 -32.90 -15.51
N LEU A 761 -12.29 -31.91 -16.06
CA LEU A 761 -13.73 -31.97 -16.29
C LEU A 761 -14.05 -32.10 -17.79
N ASN A 762 -15.09 -32.86 -18.13
CA ASN A 762 -15.55 -33.01 -19.52
C ASN A 762 -16.42 -31.81 -19.98
N THR A 763 -17.11 -31.17 -19.04
CA THR A 763 -18.00 -30.04 -19.29
C THR A 763 -17.95 -29.07 -18.12
N ILE A 764 -18.08 -27.78 -18.41
CA ILE A 764 -18.09 -26.71 -17.42
C ILE A 764 -19.20 -25.70 -17.72
N GLN A 765 -19.65 -24.97 -16.70
CA GLN A 765 -20.64 -23.91 -16.88
C GLN A 765 -19.99 -22.71 -17.60
N SER A 766 -20.69 -22.12 -18.57
CA SER A 766 -20.16 -21.05 -19.43
C SER A 766 -19.62 -19.84 -18.66
N HIS A 767 -20.23 -19.48 -17.52
CA HIS A 767 -19.83 -18.32 -16.73
C HIS A 767 -18.50 -18.50 -15.95
N ILE A 768 -17.98 -19.73 -15.82
CA ILE A 768 -16.68 -20.01 -15.17
C ILE A 768 -15.60 -20.49 -16.14
N GLU A 769 -15.88 -20.53 -17.46
CA GLU A 769 -14.97 -21.06 -18.47
C GLU A 769 -13.61 -20.37 -18.53
N HIS A 770 -13.58 -19.05 -18.29
CA HIS A 770 -12.34 -18.28 -18.20
C HIS A 770 -11.36 -18.79 -17.11
N SER A 771 -11.83 -19.52 -16.09
CA SER A 771 -10.98 -20.08 -15.02
C SER A 771 -10.37 -21.45 -15.34
N TYR A 772 -10.61 -21.96 -16.56
CA TYR A 772 -10.13 -23.27 -17.00
C TYR A 772 -9.29 -23.15 -18.27
N PHE A 773 -8.31 -24.02 -18.40
CA PHE A 773 -7.62 -24.33 -19.64
C PHE A 773 -8.41 -25.37 -20.43
N LYS A 774 -8.47 -25.20 -21.75
CA LYS A 774 -8.87 -26.26 -22.68
C LYS A 774 -7.64 -27.10 -22.99
N VAL A 775 -7.67 -28.37 -22.62
CA VAL A 775 -6.60 -29.34 -22.86
C VAL A 775 -7.16 -30.51 -23.64
N LYS A 776 -6.40 -31.05 -24.59
CA LYS A 776 -6.81 -32.21 -25.38
C LYS A 776 -6.12 -33.44 -24.80
N ILE A 777 -6.91 -34.40 -24.32
CA ILE A 777 -6.42 -35.63 -23.68
C ILE A 777 -7.07 -36.81 -24.40
N ASN A 778 -6.26 -37.60 -25.12
CA ASN A 778 -6.71 -38.73 -25.93
C ASN A 778 -7.83 -38.32 -26.92
N ASP A 779 -7.58 -37.31 -27.75
CA ASP A 779 -8.56 -36.73 -28.68
C ASP A 779 -9.82 -36.04 -28.10
N ASP A 780 -10.09 -36.17 -26.81
CA ASP A 780 -11.19 -35.48 -26.14
C ASP A 780 -10.76 -34.11 -25.62
N THR A 781 -11.59 -33.09 -25.87
CA THR A 781 -11.40 -31.77 -25.23
C THR A 781 -11.87 -31.85 -23.77
N LYS A 782 -10.97 -31.52 -22.85
CA LYS A 782 -11.24 -31.47 -21.41
C LYS A 782 -10.85 -30.12 -20.82
N TYR A 783 -11.35 -29.87 -19.62
CA TYR A 783 -11.17 -28.60 -18.91
C TYR A 783 -10.39 -28.81 -17.61
N MET A 784 -9.24 -28.14 -17.51
CA MET A 784 -8.39 -28.15 -16.32
C MET A 784 -8.43 -26.79 -15.65
N HIS A 785 -8.75 -26.72 -14.36
CA HIS A 785 -8.76 -25.43 -13.64
C HIS A 785 -7.36 -24.81 -13.64
N LYS A 786 -7.23 -23.51 -13.89
CA LYS A 786 -5.92 -22.83 -14.04
C LYS A 786 -5.05 -22.92 -12.80
N GLN A 787 -5.65 -22.87 -11.61
CA GLN A 787 -4.94 -23.13 -10.35
C GLN A 787 -4.34 -24.55 -10.29
N THR A 788 -5.04 -25.56 -10.83
CA THR A 788 -4.52 -26.93 -10.96
C THR A 788 -3.35 -26.95 -11.94
N GLY A 789 -3.44 -26.19 -13.04
CA GLY A 789 -2.33 -25.99 -13.97
C GLY A 789 -1.06 -25.46 -13.31
N CYS A 790 -1.15 -24.51 -12.37
CA CYS A 790 0.02 -24.05 -11.60
C CYS A 790 0.69 -25.17 -10.81
N TRP A 791 -0.09 -26.08 -10.22
CA TRP A 791 0.43 -27.23 -9.48
C TRP A 791 1.07 -28.24 -10.43
N SER A 792 0.42 -28.52 -11.58
CA SER A 792 0.94 -29.42 -12.62
C SER A 792 2.31 -28.96 -13.12
N ALA A 793 2.41 -27.70 -13.56
CA ALA A 793 3.64 -27.14 -14.11
C ALA A 793 4.78 -27.14 -13.07
N ALA A 794 4.46 -26.90 -11.79
CA ALA A 794 5.45 -26.96 -10.72
C ALA A 794 5.98 -28.38 -10.46
N VAL A 795 5.13 -29.41 -10.55
CA VAL A 795 5.51 -30.82 -10.32
C VAL A 795 6.30 -31.40 -11.49
N LEU A 796 5.88 -31.09 -12.74
CA LEU A 796 6.58 -31.52 -13.95
C LEU A 796 8.03 -31.02 -14.02
N LEU A 797 8.33 -29.89 -13.37
CA LEU A 797 9.67 -29.32 -13.25
C LEU A 797 10.51 -29.94 -12.14
N SER A 798 9.90 -30.38 -11.04
CA SER A 798 10.63 -31.10 -9.98
C SER A 798 11.06 -32.49 -10.43
N SER A 799 10.36 -33.10 -11.38
CA SER A 799 10.72 -34.39 -11.97
C SER A 799 11.82 -34.32 -13.04
N SER A 800 12.17 -33.14 -13.54
CA SER A 800 13.23 -32.95 -14.57
C SER A 800 14.62 -32.62 -14.00
N LEU A 801 14.79 -32.58 -12.67
CA LEU A 801 16.04 -32.25 -11.99
C LEU A 801 16.57 -33.47 -11.18
N SER A 802 17.22 -34.41 -11.86
CA SER A 802 18.14 -35.39 -11.24
C SER A 802 19.38 -35.59 -12.16
N PRO A 803 20.63 -35.58 -11.66
CA PRO A 803 21.83 -35.62 -12.50
C PRO A 803 22.62 -36.94 -12.43
N SER A 804 23.24 -37.36 -13.54
CA SER A 804 24.53 -38.09 -13.57
C SER A 804 25.15 -38.06 -14.99
N THR A 805 26.34 -37.48 -15.24
CA THR A 805 27.74 -38.03 -15.18
C THR A 805 27.96 -39.26 -16.07
N THR A 806 28.95 -39.43 -16.98
CA THR A 806 30.07 -38.63 -17.57
C THR A 806 30.77 -39.49 -18.66
N ASN A 807 31.47 -38.81 -19.62
CA ASN A 807 32.62 -39.24 -20.46
C ASN A 807 32.36 -40.17 -21.68
N ASN A 808 32.94 -40.01 -22.88
CA ASN A 808 34.22 -39.41 -23.28
C ASN A 808 34.36 -39.22 -24.83
N GLN A 809 35.27 -38.31 -25.23
CA GLN A 809 36.09 -38.21 -26.47
C GLN A 809 35.69 -37.29 -27.68
N GLN A 810 36.65 -36.39 -27.97
CA GLN A 810 36.87 -35.33 -29.00
C GLN A 810 37.11 -35.80 -30.46
N PRO A 811 37.46 -34.93 -31.47
CA PRO A 811 37.26 -33.47 -31.71
C PRO A 811 36.86 -33.10 -33.18
N LEU A 812 36.53 -31.83 -33.52
CA LEU A 812 37.02 -31.08 -34.72
C LEU A 812 36.39 -29.67 -34.92
N THR A 813 37.23 -28.63 -34.77
CA THR A 813 37.47 -27.41 -35.59
C THR A 813 36.37 -26.47 -36.16
N THR A 814 36.54 -25.19 -35.75
CA THR A 814 36.66 -23.91 -36.52
C THR A 814 35.45 -23.08 -37.01
N SER A 815 35.54 -21.77 -36.67
CA SER A 815 35.19 -20.55 -37.44
C SER A 815 33.70 -20.17 -37.55
N ASP A 816 33.23 -18.93 -37.61
CA ASP A 816 33.71 -17.57 -37.26
C ASP A 816 32.51 -16.63 -37.58
N ASN A 817 32.32 -15.60 -36.75
CA ASN A 817 32.00 -14.21 -37.15
C ASN A 817 30.64 -13.72 -37.71
N VAL A 818 30.27 -12.56 -37.13
CA VAL A 818 29.71 -11.30 -37.71
C VAL A 818 28.18 -11.10 -37.64
N LEU A 819 27.64 -10.21 -36.78
CA LEU A 819 27.63 -8.72 -36.70
C LEU A 819 26.90 -7.97 -37.84
N GLN A 820 25.91 -7.14 -37.47
CA GLN A 820 25.68 -5.71 -37.86
C GLN A 820 24.17 -5.40 -37.91
N LYS A 821 23.65 -4.53 -37.03
CA LYS A 821 23.64 -3.04 -37.09
C LYS A 821 22.90 -2.47 -38.31
N ILE A 822 21.77 -1.81 -38.09
CA ILE A 822 21.40 -0.57 -38.80
C ILE A 822 20.77 0.41 -37.79
N ALA A 823 21.41 1.58 -37.71
CA ALA A 823 21.01 2.76 -36.96
C ALA A 823 20.23 3.73 -37.86
N SER A 824 19.44 4.65 -37.28
CA SER A 824 19.55 6.11 -37.51
C SER A 824 18.37 6.91 -36.94
N PRO A 825 18.56 8.22 -36.65
CA PRO A 825 17.92 8.94 -35.54
C PRO A 825 17.08 10.15 -36.00
N ASN A 826 16.46 10.89 -35.07
CA ASN A 826 16.45 12.37 -35.08
C ASN A 826 15.74 13.01 -33.87
N SER A 827 16.16 14.25 -33.55
CA SER A 827 15.68 15.26 -32.59
C SER A 827 16.08 15.04 -31.11
N ILE A 828 17.03 15.74 -30.46
CA ILE A 828 17.49 17.16 -30.33
C ILE A 828 16.72 18.00 -29.27
N LEU A 829 17.40 18.21 -28.11
CA LEU A 829 17.43 19.38 -27.18
C LEU A 829 16.18 19.60 -26.26
N ILE A 830 16.21 20.03 -24.97
CA ILE A 830 17.11 20.85 -24.11
C ILE A 830 16.87 20.48 -22.62
N ILE A 831 17.91 20.38 -21.77
CA ILE A 831 17.82 20.36 -20.29
C ILE A 831 18.72 21.48 -19.73
N PRO A 832 18.29 22.31 -18.74
CA PRO A 832 19.17 23.24 -18.05
C PRO A 832 19.89 22.57 -16.86
N PRO A 833 21.11 23.00 -16.50
CA PRO A 833 21.89 22.39 -15.43
C PRO A 833 21.52 22.95 -14.05
N SER A 834 21.50 22.10 -13.03
CA SER A 834 21.71 22.45 -11.62
C SER A 834 22.21 21.26 -10.83
#